data_AF-A0A6C0Q6N1-F1
#
_entry.id   AF-A0A6C0Q6N1-F1
#
_cell.length_a   1.000
_cell.length_b   1.000
_cell.length_c   1.000
_cell.angle_alpha   90.00
_cell.angle_beta   90.00
_cell.angle_gamma   90.00
#
_symmetry.space_group_name_H-M   'P 1'
#
loop_
_entity.id
_entity.type
_entity.pdbx_description
1 polymer ?
#
loop_
_entity_poly.entity_id
_entity_poly.type
_entity_poly.pdbx_seq_one_letter_code
_entity_poly.pdbx_strand_id
1 'polypeptide(L)'
;MRTSDQLYHQVRWDPRLDPARFVLGVSRRGTTPGRVPLPAFVPGGDIPWHRVLFVEADGEVVWDRATGVDRIDATDAGRVRHARLLRAPFFTAGTAYAYEGGQWRPAGTSPPPAVASLRVLTWNTLWDRYDSGRVHTAVRRPLLLAALEESDADVIALQEVERELLVILMNAPWVQASYTIGSDPGGRDVDDNGLLLLSRLPVREAAHHVLGPHKAVTALTVETAAGPLVVAATHLSSDHSMDGAGRRRNELASLAEGLGGVDADLILMGDFNDGSGGSGGPAAALGLRDAWSEVYGSEDSTPTFDPVANPLAAVASLSGRAGRLDRMLLRGSGAVAGAALRGDTPDASGLHISDHYGVEVEVNLGVGEGSSRAGALDVAATARTAVAWIPPHELWGPVQAVRREHDPQVDRWPPHVNLLFGFVPESDFERAAPLIAEAVPFTARLGGVHTFGHREDATLWLDPAARSEALWAGLREALERRFPRCGGRRAEGFTPHLTLGRSRDPQRVAAGIAARLGEVPCVVDELALLSRRGDEPMRVRATVALGTGEVNWLLEEAPVVHQVTSGVAETTRLLARVLAEGTVHVVGSRRMGCASTGADLDLVAALPGAAVDMDEIRRRVTAALPDGASPVREVVGARVPGLRFTVGESGVDLAVVATGDMDPVDAVERRAELGEAAAVALSAVSDAAAVRDAVGDRHDAFAGLAREVKAWARARGLDSAPFGGLPGLAWAVLAARTTREAGDLAGDDLRRHFFGTWAAWDWRMPVGLTTFLTDVSDVQQG
;
A
#
# COMPACT_ATOMS: atom_id res chain seq x y z
N MET A 1 -30.37 3.59 2.10
CA MET A 1 -30.05 2.35 1.39
C MET A 1 -29.05 2.64 0.28
N ARG A 2 -27.92 1.95 0.27
CA ARG A 2 -26.92 1.96 -0.81
C ARG A 2 -27.50 1.38 -2.10
N THR A 3 -26.93 1.76 -3.24
CA THR A 3 -27.19 1.04 -4.50
C THR A 3 -26.48 -0.31 -4.48
N SER A 4 -26.90 -1.26 -5.33
CA SER A 4 -26.22 -2.55 -5.47
C SER A 4 -24.77 -2.42 -5.92
N ASP A 5 -24.47 -1.37 -6.71
CA ASP A 5 -23.12 -1.04 -7.17
C ASP A 5 -22.23 -0.53 -6.02
N GLN A 6 -22.75 0.40 -5.21
CA GLN A 6 -22.06 0.88 -4.01
C GLN A 6 -21.79 -0.24 -3.00
N LEU A 7 -22.77 -1.12 -2.78
CA LEU A 7 -22.60 -2.26 -1.88
C LEU A 7 -21.55 -3.24 -2.40
N TYR A 8 -21.57 -3.55 -3.70
CA TYR A 8 -20.56 -4.42 -4.31
C TYR A 8 -19.15 -3.87 -4.12
N HIS A 9 -18.94 -2.58 -4.41
CA HIS A 9 -17.65 -1.94 -4.25
C HIS A 9 -17.21 -1.85 -2.80
N GLN A 10 -18.14 -1.60 -1.86
CA GLN A 10 -17.84 -1.66 -0.44
C GLN A 10 -17.38 -3.07 -0.04
N VAL A 11 -18.13 -4.14 -0.38
CA VAL A 11 -17.74 -5.51 -0.03
C VAL A 11 -16.38 -5.89 -0.64
N ARG A 12 -16.11 -5.47 -1.87
CA ARG A 12 -14.87 -5.82 -2.57
C ARG A 12 -13.63 -5.14 -2.01
N TRP A 13 -13.78 -3.93 -1.46
CA TRP A 13 -12.64 -3.08 -1.06
C TRP A 13 -12.58 -2.78 0.44
N ASP A 14 -13.64 -3.02 1.20
CA ASP A 14 -13.63 -2.89 2.66
C ASP A 14 -12.88 -4.07 3.28
N PRO A 15 -11.70 -3.84 3.90
CA PRO A 15 -10.86 -4.91 4.43
C PRO A 15 -11.49 -5.66 5.61
N ARG A 16 -12.60 -5.15 6.16
CA ARG A 16 -13.37 -5.81 7.23
C ARG A 16 -14.32 -6.88 6.69
N LEU A 17 -14.58 -6.90 5.38
CA LEU A 17 -15.52 -7.81 4.72
C LEU A 17 -14.77 -8.83 3.87
N ASP A 18 -15.25 -10.08 3.86
CA ASP A 18 -14.71 -11.16 3.05
C ASP A 18 -15.61 -11.41 1.83
N PRO A 19 -15.23 -10.97 0.61
CA PRO A 19 -16.02 -11.15 -0.60
C PRO A 19 -16.48 -12.60 -0.84
N ALA A 20 -15.68 -13.60 -0.43
CA ALA A 20 -16.01 -15.01 -0.65
C ALA A 20 -17.25 -15.47 0.14
N ARG A 21 -17.61 -14.75 1.21
CA ARG A 21 -18.77 -15.04 2.05
C ARG A 21 -20.06 -14.39 1.54
N PHE A 22 -20.00 -13.60 0.46
CA PHE A 22 -21.14 -12.89 -0.11
C PHE A 22 -21.68 -13.55 -1.37
N VAL A 23 -23.00 -13.52 -1.53
CA VAL A 23 -23.74 -14.05 -2.66
C VAL A 23 -24.73 -12.99 -3.16
N LEU A 24 -24.72 -12.73 -4.47
CA LEU A 24 -25.67 -11.85 -5.16
C LEU A 24 -26.87 -12.67 -5.65
N GLY A 25 -28.07 -12.27 -5.24
CA GLY A 25 -29.33 -12.75 -5.79
C GLY A 25 -29.69 -11.96 -7.05
N VAL A 26 -29.65 -12.60 -8.22
CA VAL A 26 -29.89 -11.96 -9.52
C VAL A 26 -31.17 -12.45 -10.18
N SER A 27 -31.95 -11.54 -10.77
CA SER A 27 -33.19 -11.89 -11.46
C SER A 27 -32.92 -12.77 -12.70
N ARG A 28 -33.59 -13.92 -12.81
CA ARG A 28 -33.67 -14.74 -14.03
C ARG A 28 -35.11 -14.76 -14.54
N ARG A 29 -35.31 -14.80 -15.86
CA ARG A 29 -36.66 -14.74 -16.45
C ARG A 29 -37.48 -15.96 -16.00
N GLY A 30 -38.55 -15.72 -15.24
CA GLY A 30 -39.60 -16.69 -14.93
C GLY A 30 -39.28 -17.74 -13.85
N THR A 31 -38.20 -17.58 -13.08
CA THR A 31 -37.78 -18.54 -12.04
C THR A 31 -37.31 -17.82 -10.78
N THR A 32 -37.04 -18.60 -9.72
CA THR A 32 -36.37 -18.11 -8.50
C THR A 32 -35.06 -17.38 -8.84
N PRO A 33 -34.71 -16.31 -8.10
CA PRO A 33 -33.47 -15.58 -8.33
C PRO A 33 -32.25 -16.52 -8.34
N GLY A 34 -31.39 -16.35 -9.34
CA GLY A 34 -30.13 -17.08 -9.40
C GLY A 34 -29.17 -16.55 -8.33
N ARG A 35 -28.46 -17.44 -7.64
CA ARG A 35 -27.41 -17.08 -6.68
C ARG A 35 -26.05 -17.11 -7.37
N VAL A 36 -25.32 -16.01 -7.30
CA VAL A 36 -23.99 -15.85 -7.89
C VAL A 36 -23.04 -15.40 -6.78
N PRO A 37 -21.96 -16.16 -6.47
CA PRO A 37 -20.94 -15.71 -5.54
C PRO A 37 -20.41 -14.33 -5.96
N LEU A 38 -20.26 -13.41 -5.01
CA LEU A 38 -19.82 -12.04 -5.30
C LEU A 38 -18.48 -11.97 -6.05
N PRO A 39 -17.46 -12.82 -5.76
CA PRO A 39 -16.20 -12.83 -6.52
C PRO A 39 -16.38 -13.20 -8.00
N ALA A 40 -17.37 -14.03 -8.31
CA ALA A 40 -17.68 -14.45 -9.69
C ALA A 40 -18.49 -13.41 -10.47
N PHE A 41 -18.91 -12.32 -9.84
CA PHE A 41 -19.67 -11.26 -10.49
C PHE A 41 -18.75 -10.23 -11.16
N VAL A 42 -18.97 -10.02 -12.46
CA VAL A 42 -18.20 -9.10 -13.30
C VAL A 42 -19.00 -7.79 -13.50
N PRO A 43 -18.54 -6.64 -12.95
CA PRO A 43 -19.15 -5.35 -13.17
C PRO A 43 -19.18 -4.97 -14.66
N GLY A 44 -20.33 -4.52 -15.15
CA GLY A 44 -20.50 -4.16 -16.57
C GLY A 44 -20.54 -5.36 -17.54
N GLY A 45 -20.53 -6.60 -17.03
CA GLY A 45 -20.70 -7.82 -17.83
C GLY A 45 -22.17 -8.12 -18.16
N ASP A 46 -22.47 -9.41 -18.41
CA ASP A 46 -23.79 -9.88 -18.85
C ASP A 46 -24.93 -9.63 -17.86
N ILE A 47 -24.60 -9.37 -16.58
CA ILE A 47 -25.57 -9.11 -15.51
C ILE A 47 -25.51 -7.62 -15.13
N PRO A 48 -26.43 -6.79 -15.65
CA PRO A 48 -26.49 -5.38 -15.29
C PRO A 48 -26.99 -5.17 -13.85
N TRP A 49 -26.57 -4.08 -13.20
CA TRP A 49 -26.84 -3.77 -11.79
C TRP A 49 -28.34 -3.79 -11.40
N HIS A 50 -29.22 -3.36 -12.30
CA HIS A 50 -30.67 -3.38 -12.07
C HIS A 50 -31.26 -4.80 -11.98
N ARG A 51 -30.48 -5.85 -12.27
CA ARG A 51 -30.88 -7.25 -12.06
C ARG A 51 -30.45 -7.84 -10.72
N VAL A 52 -29.61 -7.15 -9.94
CA VAL A 52 -29.26 -7.57 -8.58
C VAL A 52 -30.43 -7.25 -7.65
N LEU A 53 -31.10 -8.26 -7.12
CA LEU A 53 -32.30 -8.14 -6.28
C LEU A 53 -31.96 -8.03 -4.80
N PHE A 54 -31.05 -8.88 -4.32
CA PHE A 54 -30.60 -8.92 -2.93
C PHE A 54 -29.14 -9.35 -2.85
N VAL A 55 -28.51 -9.13 -1.69
CA VAL A 55 -27.18 -9.62 -1.34
C VAL A 55 -27.26 -10.36 -0.01
N GLU A 56 -26.72 -11.57 0.01
CA GLU A 56 -26.62 -12.43 1.18
C GLU A 56 -25.16 -12.52 1.64
N ALA A 57 -24.94 -12.63 2.94
CA ALA A 57 -23.65 -12.99 3.54
C ALA A 57 -23.89 -14.06 4.59
N ASP A 58 -23.13 -15.17 4.58
CA ASP A 58 -23.32 -16.30 5.52
C ASP A 58 -24.76 -16.84 5.64
N GLY A 59 -25.56 -16.70 4.57
CA GLY A 59 -26.97 -17.08 4.56
C GLY A 59 -27.94 -16.03 5.13
N GLU A 60 -27.45 -14.88 5.60
CA GLU A 60 -28.25 -13.73 6.02
C GLU A 60 -28.42 -12.73 4.86
N VAL A 61 -29.63 -12.20 4.64
CA VAL A 61 -29.86 -11.10 3.68
C VAL A 61 -29.40 -9.78 4.29
N VAL A 62 -28.29 -9.24 3.77
CA VAL A 62 -27.67 -7.99 4.25
C VAL A 62 -28.13 -6.77 3.47
N TRP A 63 -28.67 -6.96 2.26
CA TRP A 63 -29.23 -5.91 1.42
C TRP A 63 -30.33 -6.46 0.52
N ASP A 64 -31.47 -5.76 0.39
CA ASP A 64 -32.58 -6.20 -0.48
C ASP A 64 -33.32 -5.01 -1.10
N ARG A 65 -33.35 -4.97 -2.44
CA ARG A 65 -33.89 -3.85 -3.21
C ARG A 65 -35.39 -3.62 -3.01
N ALA A 66 -36.17 -4.69 -2.92
CA ALA A 66 -37.63 -4.58 -2.90
C ALA A 66 -38.13 -4.07 -1.55
N THR A 67 -37.48 -4.50 -0.48
CA THR A 67 -37.82 -4.15 0.90
C THR A 67 -37.09 -2.91 1.41
N GLY A 68 -36.01 -2.49 0.75
CA GLY A 68 -35.19 -1.36 1.17
C GLY A 68 -34.19 -1.69 2.28
N VAL A 69 -34.02 -2.98 2.62
CA VAL A 69 -33.10 -3.45 3.66
C VAL A 69 -31.65 -3.17 3.27
N ASP A 70 -30.87 -2.60 4.19
CA ASP A 70 -29.43 -2.38 4.09
C ASP A 70 -28.84 -2.41 5.50
N ARG A 71 -28.19 -3.52 5.85
CA ARG A 71 -27.71 -3.83 7.22
C ARG A 71 -26.22 -4.14 7.25
N ILE A 72 -25.50 -3.91 6.16
CA ILE A 72 -24.08 -4.26 6.00
C ILE A 72 -23.18 -3.69 7.11
N ASP A 73 -23.54 -2.54 7.68
CA ASP A 73 -22.78 -1.92 8.77
C ASP A 73 -23.12 -2.48 10.16
N ALA A 74 -24.30 -3.11 10.30
CA ALA A 74 -24.85 -3.58 11.57
C ALA A 74 -24.72 -5.09 11.79
N THR A 75 -24.54 -5.88 10.73
CA THR A 75 -24.36 -7.34 10.81
C THR A 75 -22.89 -7.73 10.95
N ASP A 76 -22.62 -8.91 11.51
CA ASP A 76 -21.33 -9.59 11.49
C ASP A 76 -21.19 -10.58 10.31
N ALA A 77 -22.29 -10.82 9.60
CA ALA A 77 -22.30 -11.67 8.42
C ALA A 77 -21.38 -11.11 7.33
N GLY A 78 -20.52 -11.97 6.79
CA GLY A 78 -19.52 -11.62 5.79
C GLY A 78 -18.31 -10.86 6.33
N ARG A 79 -18.18 -10.61 7.66
CA ARG A 79 -16.96 -10.02 8.21
C ARG A 79 -15.78 -10.98 8.15
N VAL A 80 -14.59 -10.43 7.98
CA VAL A 80 -13.33 -11.17 8.03
C VAL A 80 -13.08 -11.65 9.47
N ARG A 81 -12.92 -12.97 9.67
CA ARG A 81 -12.66 -13.56 11.00
C ARG A 81 -11.21 -13.37 11.48
N HIS A 82 -10.26 -13.34 10.53
CA HIS A 82 -8.84 -13.10 10.79
C HIS A 82 -8.27 -12.16 9.72
N ALA A 83 -7.55 -11.12 10.12
CA ALA A 83 -7.04 -10.10 9.20
C ALA A 83 -6.27 -10.73 8.04
N ARG A 84 -6.65 -10.40 6.79
CA ARG A 84 -6.03 -11.00 5.60
C ARG A 84 -4.52 -10.71 5.56
N LEU A 85 -3.70 -11.64 5.11
CA LEU A 85 -2.29 -11.38 4.84
C LEU A 85 -2.09 -10.88 3.40
N LEU A 86 -2.93 -11.36 2.48
CA LEU A 86 -2.91 -10.97 1.07
C LEU A 86 -3.91 -9.83 0.83
N ARG A 87 -3.47 -8.58 1.10
CA ARG A 87 -4.34 -7.39 1.11
C ARG A 87 -4.29 -6.56 -0.18
N ALA A 88 -5.40 -5.90 -0.47
CA ALA A 88 -5.48 -4.80 -1.41
C ALA A 88 -4.62 -3.59 -0.95
N PRO A 89 -4.15 -2.72 -1.86
CA PRO A 89 -4.46 -2.71 -3.30
C PRO A 89 -3.60 -3.67 -4.13
N PHE A 90 -2.52 -4.24 -3.55
CA PHE A 90 -1.64 -5.11 -4.29
C PHE A 90 -2.34 -6.43 -4.65
N PHE A 91 -2.83 -7.17 -3.67
CA PHE A 91 -3.51 -8.43 -3.93
C PHE A 91 -5.00 -8.24 -4.21
N THR A 92 -5.47 -8.87 -5.29
CA THR A 92 -6.89 -9.12 -5.53
C THR A 92 -7.24 -10.47 -4.92
N ALA A 93 -8.22 -10.46 -4.02
CA ALA A 93 -8.74 -11.66 -3.38
C ALA A 93 -9.22 -12.71 -4.40
N GLY A 94 -8.75 -13.94 -4.24
CA GLY A 94 -9.22 -15.12 -4.96
C GLY A 94 -9.85 -16.16 -4.03
N THR A 95 -10.27 -17.27 -4.60
CA THR A 95 -10.87 -18.41 -3.89
C THR A 95 -10.05 -19.67 -4.18
N ALA A 96 -9.74 -20.41 -3.14
CA ALA A 96 -9.11 -21.72 -3.25
C ALA A 96 -10.19 -22.82 -3.36
N TYR A 97 -9.89 -23.93 -4.03
CA TYR A 97 -10.86 -25.00 -4.31
C TYR A 97 -10.32 -26.37 -3.90
N ALA A 98 -11.14 -27.15 -3.21
CA ALA A 98 -10.87 -28.53 -2.84
C ALA A 98 -11.85 -29.48 -3.54
N TYR A 99 -11.46 -30.73 -3.74
CA TYR A 99 -12.31 -31.73 -4.37
C TYR A 99 -13.12 -32.50 -3.32
N GLU A 100 -14.44 -32.29 -3.30
CA GLU A 100 -15.34 -32.87 -2.31
C GLU A 100 -16.64 -33.35 -2.97
N GLY A 101 -17.08 -34.57 -2.64
CA GLY A 101 -18.34 -35.12 -3.14
C GLY A 101 -18.40 -35.24 -4.68
N GLY A 102 -17.26 -35.48 -5.33
CA GLY A 102 -17.16 -35.65 -6.78
C GLY A 102 -17.11 -34.35 -7.58
N GLN A 103 -16.92 -33.20 -6.93
CA GLN A 103 -16.85 -31.89 -7.58
C GLN A 103 -15.84 -30.98 -6.89
N TRP A 104 -15.24 -30.06 -7.66
CA TRP A 104 -14.43 -28.98 -7.10
C TRP A 104 -15.32 -27.91 -6.46
N ARG A 105 -15.05 -27.57 -5.20
CA ARG A 105 -15.82 -26.60 -4.41
C ARG A 105 -14.88 -25.64 -3.70
N PRO A 106 -15.31 -24.40 -3.38
CA PRO A 106 -14.54 -23.50 -2.53
C PRO A 106 -14.08 -24.22 -1.26
N ALA A 107 -12.78 -24.16 -0.99
CA ALA A 107 -12.17 -24.84 0.14
C ALA A 107 -12.64 -24.21 1.46
N GLY A 108 -13.02 -25.05 2.41
CA GLY A 108 -13.31 -24.63 3.78
C GLY A 108 -12.04 -24.35 4.58
N THR A 109 -12.19 -23.73 5.75
CA THR A 109 -11.09 -23.60 6.70
C THR A 109 -10.96 -24.89 7.51
N SER A 110 -9.77 -25.50 7.47
CA SER A 110 -9.42 -26.70 8.24
C SER A 110 -8.30 -26.37 9.23
N PRO A 111 -8.24 -27.03 10.40
CA PRO A 111 -7.20 -26.78 11.39
C PRO A 111 -5.79 -27.08 10.82
N PRO A 112 -4.76 -26.32 11.25
CA PRO A 112 -3.39 -26.50 10.79
C PRO A 112 -2.89 -27.92 11.08
N PRO A 113 -2.25 -28.60 10.12
CA PRO A 113 -1.56 -29.85 10.39
C PRO A 113 -0.26 -29.57 11.16
N ALA A 114 0.15 -30.51 12.01
CA ALA A 114 1.42 -30.46 12.73
C ALA A 114 2.57 -30.83 11.77
N VAL A 115 2.94 -29.91 10.87
CA VAL A 115 4.03 -30.10 9.90
C VAL A 115 5.23 -29.27 10.34
N ALA A 116 6.38 -29.93 10.56
CA ALA A 116 7.63 -29.31 11.02
C ALA A 116 8.58 -28.94 9.86
N SER A 117 8.43 -29.59 8.71
CA SER A 117 9.23 -29.39 7.51
C SER A 117 8.32 -29.39 6.29
N LEU A 118 8.59 -28.52 5.33
CA LEU A 118 7.80 -28.33 4.14
C LEU A 118 8.63 -28.67 2.90
N ARG A 119 8.13 -29.55 2.04
CA ARG A 119 8.67 -29.75 0.69
C ARG A 119 7.91 -28.89 -0.31
N VAL A 120 8.63 -28.05 -1.03
CA VAL A 120 8.06 -27.13 -2.01
C VAL A 120 8.73 -27.31 -3.36
N LEU A 121 7.94 -27.28 -4.42
CA LEU A 121 8.39 -27.51 -5.80
C LEU A 121 7.91 -26.38 -6.70
N THR A 122 8.79 -25.85 -7.54
CA THR A 122 8.40 -25.01 -8.68
C THR A 122 8.85 -25.61 -9.99
N TRP A 123 8.02 -25.53 -11.03
CA TRP A 123 8.35 -26.05 -12.36
C TRP A 123 7.63 -25.27 -13.47
N ASN A 124 8.39 -24.71 -14.41
CA ASN A 124 7.84 -24.23 -15.68
C ASN A 124 7.48 -25.44 -16.57
N THR A 125 6.20 -25.53 -16.98
CA THR A 125 5.62 -26.72 -17.63
C THR A 125 5.58 -26.65 -19.15
N LEU A 126 6.21 -25.65 -19.76
CA LEU A 126 6.37 -25.45 -21.21
C LEU A 126 5.07 -25.06 -21.96
N TRP A 127 5.10 -23.91 -22.64
CA TRP A 127 3.96 -23.36 -23.40
C TRP A 127 3.95 -23.72 -24.90
N ASP A 128 2.97 -24.50 -25.36
CA ASP A 128 2.89 -25.04 -26.73
C ASP A 128 2.14 -24.14 -27.74
N ARG A 129 2.58 -22.88 -27.92
CA ARG A 129 1.84 -21.94 -28.81
C ARG A 129 2.28 -21.94 -30.27
N TYR A 130 3.46 -22.46 -30.62
CA TYR A 130 4.03 -22.27 -31.97
C TYR A 130 4.70 -23.51 -32.61
N ASP A 131 5.03 -24.58 -31.87
CA ASP A 131 5.88 -25.69 -32.39
C ASP A 131 5.49 -27.09 -31.86
N SER A 132 4.20 -27.40 -31.76
CA SER A 132 3.68 -28.67 -31.19
C SER A 132 4.27 -29.95 -31.78
N GLY A 133 4.65 -29.92 -33.07
CA GLY A 133 5.31 -31.03 -33.75
C GLY A 133 6.77 -31.29 -33.33
N ARG A 134 7.42 -30.33 -32.66
CA ARG A 134 8.79 -30.42 -32.12
C ARG A 134 8.80 -30.57 -30.60
N VAL A 135 7.72 -30.15 -29.94
CA VAL A 135 7.60 -30.11 -28.47
C VAL A 135 6.99 -31.38 -27.89
N HIS A 136 6.36 -32.26 -28.68
CA HIS A 136 5.84 -33.58 -28.24
C HIS A 136 5.02 -33.53 -26.92
N THR A 137 4.23 -32.48 -26.73
CA THR A 137 3.50 -32.15 -25.48
C THR A 137 2.67 -33.32 -24.94
N ALA A 138 2.01 -34.06 -25.83
CA ALA A 138 1.17 -35.21 -25.47
C ALA A 138 1.95 -36.36 -24.78
N VAL A 139 3.24 -36.51 -25.09
CA VAL A 139 4.11 -37.53 -24.48
C VAL A 139 4.67 -37.03 -23.14
N ARG A 140 4.92 -35.72 -23.02
CA ARG A 140 5.51 -35.09 -21.82
C ARG A 140 4.51 -34.90 -20.68
N ARG A 141 3.24 -34.57 -20.97
CA ARG A 141 2.21 -34.33 -19.93
C ARG A 141 2.06 -35.51 -18.94
N PRO A 142 2.00 -36.80 -19.36
CA PRO A 142 1.99 -37.93 -18.43
C PRO A 142 3.27 -38.06 -17.58
N LEU A 143 4.44 -37.79 -18.17
CA LEU A 143 5.72 -37.82 -17.45
C LEU A 143 5.79 -36.71 -16.39
N LEU A 144 5.31 -35.51 -16.72
CA LEU A 144 5.18 -34.40 -15.79
C LEU A 144 4.27 -34.78 -14.63
N LEU A 145 3.08 -35.34 -14.90
CA LEU A 145 2.15 -35.77 -13.84
C LEU A 145 2.77 -36.79 -12.89
N ALA A 146 3.48 -37.80 -13.43
CA ALA A 146 4.15 -38.81 -12.64
C ALA A 146 5.27 -38.20 -11.79
N ALA A 147 6.07 -37.29 -12.34
CA ALA A 147 7.14 -36.60 -11.62
C ALA A 147 6.61 -35.67 -10.52
N LEU A 148 5.50 -34.97 -10.77
CA LEU A 148 4.82 -34.14 -9.75
C LEU A 148 4.27 -35.01 -8.61
N GLU A 149 3.69 -36.17 -8.92
CA GLU A 149 3.22 -37.12 -7.91
C GLU A 149 4.40 -37.69 -7.10
N GLU A 150 5.48 -38.11 -7.75
CA GLU A 150 6.67 -38.67 -7.13
C GLU A 150 7.43 -37.67 -6.26
N SER A 151 7.39 -36.37 -6.60
CA SER A 151 8.01 -35.31 -5.78
C SER A 151 7.48 -35.30 -4.34
N ASP A 152 6.23 -35.75 -4.15
CA ASP A 152 5.54 -35.75 -2.88
C ASP A 152 5.62 -34.38 -2.17
N ALA A 153 5.62 -33.30 -2.96
CA ALA A 153 5.69 -31.94 -2.47
C ALA A 153 4.42 -31.58 -1.67
N ASP A 154 4.55 -30.69 -0.71
CA ASP A 154 3.44 -30.16 0.07
C ASP A 154 2.80 -28.95 -0.62
N VAL A 155 3.61 -28.16 -1.35
CA VAL A 155 3.14 -27.05 -2.20
C VAL A 155 3.85 -27.11 -3.55
N ILE A 156 3.07 -27.02 -4.61
CA ILE A 156 3.55 -27.04 -6.00
C ILE A 156 3.18 -25.71 -6.67
N ALA A 157 4.17 -25.03 -7.26
CA ALA A 157 4.00 -23.88 -8.14
C ALA A 157 4.32 -24.25 -9.58
N LEU A 158 3.36 -24.10 -10.48
CA LEU A 158 3.57 -24.33 -11.90
C LEU A 158 3.47 -23.01 -12.67
N GLN A 159 4.34 -22.86 -13.67
CA GLN A 159 4.34 -21.75 -14.62
C GLN A 159 4.06 -22.27 -16.02
N GLU A 160 3.49 -21.42 -16.89
CA GLU A 160 3.08 -21.78 -18.25
C GLU A 160 2.02 -22.89 -18.31
N VAL A 161 1.14 -22.94 -17.31
CA VAL A 161 0.05 -23.92 -17.27
C VAL A 161 -1.01 -23.57 -18.30
N GLU A 162 -1.27 -24.52 -19.19
CA GLU A 162 -2.38 -24.44 -20.15
C GLU A 162 -3.67 -25.06 -19.57
N ARG A 163 -4.82 -24.63 -20.10
CA ARG A 163 -6.15 -25.14 -19.72
C ARG A 163 -6.22 -26.67 -19.70
N GLU A 164 -5.63 -27.31 -20.70
CA GLU A 164 -5.67 -28.75 -20.85
C GLU A 164 -4.86 -29.47 -19.77
N LEU A 165 -3.69 -28.91 -19.40
CA LEU A 165 -2.89 -29.42 -18.29
C LEU A 165 -3.63 -29.25 -16.96
N LEU A 166 -4.27 -28.09 -16.74
CA LEU A 166 -5.12 -27.87 -15.57
C LEU A 166 -6.23 -28.94 -15.48
N VAL A 167 -6.93 -29.22 -16.59
CA VAL A 167 -7.96 -30.26 -16.64
C VAL A 167 -7.39 -31.63 -16.30
N ILE A 168 -6.21 -31.98 -16.83
CA ILE A 168 -5.55 -33.26 -16.53
C ILE A 168 -5.20 -33.35 -15.04
N LEU A 169 -4.58 -32.32 -14.46
CA LEU A 169 -4.24 -32.25 -13.03
C LEU A 169 -5.49 -32.35 -12.14
N MET A 170 -6.55 -31.63 -12.47
CA MET A 170 -7.82 -31.69 -11.74
C MET A 170 -8.50 -33.06 -11.77
N ASN A 171 -8.16 -33.92 -12.73
CA ASN A 171 -8.65 -35.29 -12.84
C ASN A 171 -7.66 -36.33 -12.29
N ALA A 172 -6.47 -35.92 -11.87
CA ALA A 172 -5.49 -36.83 -11.29
C ALA A 172 -5.95 -37.29 -9.90
N PRO A 173 -5.96 -38.60 -9.61
CA PRO A 173 -6.43 -39.12 -8.33
C PRO A 173 -5.71 -38.53 -7.11
N TRP A 174 -4.38 -38.35 -7.20
CA TRP A 174 -3.58 -37.80 -6.10
C TRP A 174 -3.86 -36.31 -5.84
N VAL A 175 -4.19 -35.54 -6.88
CA VAL A 175 -4.60 -34.14 -6.74
C VAL A 175 -5.96 -34.06 -6.06
N GLN A 176 -6.94 -34.81 -6.57
CA GLN A 176 -8.29 -34.87 -5.99
C GLN A 176 -8.32 -35.36 -4.54
N ALA A 177 -7.38 -36.25 -4.17
CA ALA A 177 -7.34 -36.83 -2.83
C ALA A 177 -6.74 -35.89 -1.78
N SER A 178 -5.85 -34.96 -2.15
CA SER A 178 -5.01 -34.29 -1.16
C SER A 178 -4.64 -32.84 -1.45
N TYR A 179 -5.01 -32.28 -2.60
CA TYR A 179 -4.61 -30.92 -2.96
C TYR A 179 -5.79 -29.95 -3.07
N THR A 180 -5.54 -28.75 -2.53
CA THR A 180 -6.32 -27.55 -2.79
C THR A 180 -5.68 -26.78 -3.94
N ILE A 181 -6.49 -26.28 -4.87
CA ILE A 181 -6.07 -25.46 -6.02
C ILE A 181 -6.31 -23.98 -5.72
N GLY A 182 -5.32 -23.12 -5.97
CA GLY A 182 -5.37 -21.68 -5.66
C GLY A 182 -6.12 -20.79 -6.66
N SER A 183 -6.72 -21.37 -7.70
CA SER A 183 -7.44 -20.66 -8.77
C SER A 183 -8.79 -21.30 -9.05
N ASP A 184 -9.75 -20.53 -9.57
CA ASP A 184 -11.05 -21.05 -9.98
C ASP A 184 -10.91 -22.09 -11.12
N PRO A 185 -11.32 -23.35 -10.91
CA PRO A 185 -11.28 -24.39 -11.93
C PRO A 185 -12.01 -24.02 -13.23
N GLY A 186 -13.07 -23.21 -13.14
CA GLY A 186 -13.83 -22.70 -14.29
C GLY A 186 -13.49 -21.26 -14.70
N GLY A 187 -12.64 -20.58 -13.93
CA GLY A 187 -12.24 -19.19 -14.17
C GLY A 187 -11.17 -19.07 -15.25
N ARG A 188 -10.86 -17.84 -15.67
CA ARG A 188 -9.87 -17.57 -16.74
C ARG A 188 -8.45 -17.29 -16.24
N ASP A 189 -8.23 -17.23 -14.93
CA ASP A 189 -6.93 -16.82 -14.35
C ASP A 189 -5.75 -17.61 -14.94
N VAL A 190 -5.87 -18.94 -15.04
CA VAL A 190 -4.82 -19.79 -15.63
C VAL A 190 -4.63 -19.52 -17.12
N ASP A 191 -5.70 -19.26 -17.88
CA ASP A 191 -5.56 -18.89 -19.31
C ASP A 191 -4.91 -17.51 -19.47
N ASP A 192 -5.20 -16.61 -18.52
CA ASP A 192 -4.78 -15.22 -18.56
C ASP A 192 -3.32 -15.08 -18.15
N ASN A 193 -2.80 -15.87 -17.18
CA ASN A 193 -1.44 -15.71 -16.64
C ASN A 193 -0.57 -16.98 -16.55
N GLY A 194 -1.14 -18.17 -16.76
CA GLY A 194 -0.39 -19.44 -16.77
C GLY A 194 0.19 -19.87 -15.42
N LEU A 195 -0.27 -19.33 -14.30
CA LEU A 195 0.21 -19.70 -12.96
C LEU A 195 -0.78 -20.60 -12.23
N LEU A 196 -0.26 -21.63 -11.56
CA LEU A 196 -1.04 -22.52 -10.71
C LEU A 196 -0.31 -22.82 -9.41
N LEU A 197 -0.98 -22.64 -8.28
CA LEU A 197 -0.53 -23.11 -6.97
C LEU A 197 -1.43 -24.25 -6.50
N LEU A 198 -0.82 -25.36 -6.07
CA LEU A 198 -1.49 -26.46 -5.40
C LEU A 198 -0.90 -26.62 -4.00
N SER A 199 -1.72 -26.83 -2.99
CA SER A 199 -1.26 -27.08 -1.61
C SER A 199 -1.98 -28.25 -0.96
N ARG A 200 -1.22 -29.11 -0.26
CA ARG A 200 -1.76 -30.12 0.68
C ARG A 200 -2.08 -29.53 2.05
N LEU A 201 -1.54 -28.36 2.37
CA LEU A 201 -1.84 -27.65 3.61
C LEU A 201 -3.19 -26.93 3.50
N PRO A 202 -3.89 -26.71 4.63
CA PRO A 202 -5.09 -25.90 4.64
C PRO A 202 -4.81 -24.51 4.09
N VAL A 203 -5.51 -24.15 3.02
CA VAL A 203 -5.41 -22.82 2.41
C VAL A 203 -6.39 -21.89 3.12
N ARG A 204 -5.85 -20.87 3.79
CA ARG A 204 -6.63 -19.83 4.43
C ARG A 204 -7.05 -18.74 3.44
N GLU A 205 -6.14 -18.34 2.55
CA GLU A 205 -6.37 -17.24 1.60
C GLU A 205 -5.77 -17.59 0.25
N ALA A 206 -6.46 -17.23 -0.83
CA ALA A 206 -5.90 -17.15 -2.17
C ALA A 206 -5.98 -15.72 -2.68
N ALA A 207 -5.00 -15.30 -3.47
CA ALA A 207 -5.01 -14.01 -4.14
C ALA A 207 -4.10 -13.99 -5.35
N HIS A 208 -4.28 -13.00 -6.22
CA HIS A 208 -3.37 -12.74 -7.32
C HIS A 208 -3.14 -11.24 -7.53
N HIS A 209 -2.07 -10.90 -8.23
CA HIS A 209 -1.77 -9.57 -8.71
C HIS A 209 -1.25 -9.63 -10.15
N VAL A 210 -1.80 -8.79 -11.02
CA VAL A 210 -1.39 -8.72 -12.44
C VAL A 210 -0.23 -7.74 -12.58
N LEU A 211 0.91 -8.23 -13.06
CA LEU A 211 2.11 -7.44 -13.34
C LEU A 211 2.12 -6.87 -14.76
N GLY A 212 1.46 -7.56 -15.69
CA GLY A 212 1.36 -7.17 -17.09
C GLY A 212 0.58 -8.19 -17.92
N PRO A 213 0.52 -8.03 -19.25
CA PRO A 213 -0.12 -9.01 -20.13
C PRO A 213 0.51 -10.39 -19.94
N HIS A 214 -0.27 -11.38 -19.50
CA HIS A 214 0.19 -12.74 -19.20
C HIS A 214 1.28 -12.85 -18.12
N LYS A 215 1.46 -11.83 -17.29
CA LYS A 215 2.45 -11.82 -16.20
C LYS A 215 1.78 -11.44 -14.91
N ALA A 216 1.95 -12.27 -13.89
CA ALA A 216 1.28 -12.12 -12.61
C ALA A 216 2.11 -12.69 -11.46
N VAL A 217 1.59 -12.50 -10.26
CA VAL A 217 1.91 -13.31 -9.09
C VAL A 217 0.61 -13.87 -8.53
N THR A 218 0.57 -15.17 -8.27
CA THR A 218 -0.51 -15.81 -7.52
C THR A 218 0.03 -16.23 -6.16
N ALA A 219 -0.77 -16.14 -5.10
CA ALA A 219 -0.33 -16.40 -3.75
C ALA A 219 -1.40 -17.14 -2.93
N LEU A 220 -0.93 -18.05 -2.08
CA LEU A 220 -1.69 -18.74 -1.06
C LEU A 220 -1.16 -18.36 0.33
N THR A 221 -2.07 -18.14 1.27
CA THR A 221 -1.73 -18.23 2.71
C THR A 221 -2.10 -19.63 3.16
N VAL A 222 -1.10 -20.42 3.57
CA VAL A 222 -1.29 -21.77 4.09
C VAL A 222 -1.06 -21.79 5.59
N GLU A 223 -1.84 -22.62 6.30
CA GLU A 223 -1.72 -22.77 7.74
C GLU A 223 -0.65 -23.79 8.10
N THR A 224 0.29 -23.40 8.97
CA THR A 224 1.37 -24.27 9.47
C THR A 224 1.39 -24.28 10.99
N ALA A 225 2.12 -25.23 11.60
CA ALA A 225 2.30 -25.28 13.05
C ALA A 225 3.03 -24.05 13.62
N ALA A 226 3.86 -23.38 12.80
CA ALA A 226 4.58 -22.16 13.18
C ALA A 226 3.76 -20.88 12.97
N GLY A 227 2.56 -20.98 12.42
CA GLY A 227 1.71 -19.86 12.01
C GLY A 227 1.45 -19.82 10.50
N PRO A 228 0.77 -18.79 10.00
CA PRO A 228 0.46 -18.67 8.59
C PRO A 228 1.72 -18.40 7.75
N LEU A 229 1.87 -19.14 6.65
CA LEU A 229 2.96 -18.99 5.68
C LEU A 229 2.36 -18.52 4.35
N VAL A 230 2.95 -17.48 3.76
CA VAL A 230 2.58 -17.06 2.41
C VAL A 230 3.47 -17.76 1.38
N VAL A 231 2.84 -18.41 0.41
CA VAL A 231 3.53 -19.03 -0.72
C VAL A 231 3.04 -18.39 -2.01
N ALA A 232 3.95 -17.83 -2.78
CA ALA A 232 3.67 -17.10 -4.01
C ALA A 232 4.38 -17.72 -5.22
N ALA A 233 3.69 -17.78 -6.35
CA ALA A 233 4.24 -18.20 -7.63
C ALA A 233 4.27 -17.02 -8.61
N THR A 234 5.35 -16.85 -9.35
CA THR A 234 5.46 -15.83 -10.39
C THR A 234 6.12 -16.37 -11.66
N HIS A 235 5.84 -15.71 -12.78
CA HIS A 235 6.50 -15.95 -14.06
C HIS A 235 6.78 -14.58 -14.68
N LEU A 236 8.05 -14.20 -14.78
CA LEU A 236 8.47 -12.88 -15.27
C LEU A 236 8.67 -12.85 -16.78
N SER A 237 8.82 -11.66 -17.36
CA SER A 237 9.02 -11.47 -18.79
C SER A 237 10.32 -12.12 -19.31
N SER A 238 10.23 -13.01 -20.30
CA SER A 238 11.39 -13.61 -20.95
C SER A 238 12.12 -12.65 -21.90
N ASP A 239 13.34 -13.03 -22.31
CA ASP A 239 14.15 -12.26 -23.28
C ASP A 239 13.56 -12.23 -24.70
N HIS A 240 12.52 -13.04 -24.98
CA HIS A 240 11.71 -12.93 -26.21
C HIS A 240 10.82 -11.69 -26.22
N SER A 241 10.58 -11.07 -25.07
CA SER A 241 9.78 -9.84 -24.97
C SER A 241 10.57 -8.62 -25.45
N MET A 242 9.90 -7.68 -26.13
CA MET A 242 10.49 -6.37 -26.42
C MET A 242 10.89 -5.66 -25.12
N ASP A 243 12.18 -5.36 -24.96
CA ASP A 243 12.78 -4.86 -23.70
C ASP A 243 12.50 -5.77 -22.48
N GLY A 244 12.66 -7.09 -22.64
CA GLY A 244 12.44 -8.07 -21.57
C GLY A 244 13.17 -7.73 -20.28
N ALA A 245 14.45 -7.32 -20.35
CA ALA A 245 15.21 -6.91 -19.17
C ALA A 245 14.63 -5.67 -18.46
N GLY A 246 14.18 -4.66 -19.21
CA GLY A 246 13.50 -3.49 -18.63
C GLY A 246 12.17 -3.84 -17.98
N ARG A 247 11.38 -4.72 -18.61
CA ARG A 247 10.13 -5.23 -18.06
C ARG A 247 10.34 -6.00 -16.76
N ARG A 248 11.29 -6.95 -16.74
CA ARG A 248 11.62 -7.71 -15.53
C ARG A 248 12.02 -6.82 -14.37
N ARG A 249 12.80 -5.76 -14.61
CA ARG A 249 13.15 -4.79 -13.55
C ARG A 249 11.91 -4.11 -12.96
N ASN A 250 10.94 -3.73 -13.79
CA ASN A 250 9.69 -3.12 -13.32
C ASN A 250 8.80 -4.14 -12.59
N GLU A 251 8.72 -5.37 -13.10
CA GLU A 251 7.98 -6.47 -12.49
C GLU A 251 8.56 -6.82 -11.11
N LEU A 252 9.89 -6.93 -10.99
CA LEU A 252 10.59 -7.13 -9.71
C LEU A 252 10.37 -5.98 -8.74
N ALA A 253 10.37 -4.73 -9.21
CA ALA A 253 10.07 -3.57 -8.36
C ALA A 253 8.63 -3.60 -7.83
N SER A 254 7.66 -3.97 -8.66
CA SER A 254 6.26 -4.16 -8.25
C SER A 254 6.12 -5.29 -7.22
N LEU A 255 6.80 -6.42 -7.46
CA LEU A 255 6.85 -7.52 -6.51
C LEU A 255 7.48 -7.11 -5.17
N ALA A 256 8.57 -6.33 -5.18
CA ALA A 256 9.21 -5.85 -3.96
C ALA A 256 8.26 -4.96 -3.14
N GLU A 257 7.53 -4.04 -3.79
CA GLU A 257 6.54 -3.18 -3.15
C GLU A 257 5.40 -4.00 -2.54
N GLY A 258 4.80 -4.88 -3.32
CA GLY A 258 3.64 -5.66 -2.89
C GLY A 258 3.94 -6.70 -1.82
N LEU A 259 5.00 -7.49 -2.03
CA LEU A 259 5.41 -8.52 -1.07
C LEU A 259 6.01 -7.89 0.19
N GLY A 260 6.57 -6.69 0.11
CA GLY A 260 7.04 -5.93 1.26
C GLY A 260 5.96 -5.64 2.31
N GLY A 261 4.69 -5.54 1.88
CA GLY A 261 3.53 -5.33 2.77
C GLY A 261 2.95 -6.60 3.40
N VAL A 262 3.47 -7.79 3.07
CA VAL A 262 3.00 -9.06 3.64
C VAL A 262 3.66 -9.31 4.99
N ASP A 263 2.86 -9.22 6.06
CA ASP A 263 3.29 -9.40 7.46
C ASP A 263 3.26 -10.89 7.88
N ALA A 264 4.05 -11.71 7.17
CA ALA A 264 4.23 -13.13 7.42
C ALA A 264 5.53 -13.66 6.77
N ASP A 265 5.94 -14.86 7.17
CA ASP A 265 6.95 -15.64 6.45
C ASP A 265 6.46 -15.88 5.01
N LEU A 266 7.39 -15.85 4.06
CA LEU A 266 7.11 -15.83 2.62
C LEU A 266 8.07 -16.76 1.87
N ILE A 267 7.51 -17.59 0.99
CA ILE A 267 8.22 -18.31 -0.06
C ILE A 267 7.71 -17.80 -1.40
N LEU A 268 8.56 -17.13 -2.19
CA LEU A 268 8.30 -16.75 -3.58
C LEU A 268 9.07 -17.70 -4.50
N MET A 269 8.37 -18.37 -5.40
CA MET A 269 8.97 -19.34 -6.32
C MET A 269 8.46 -19.17 -7.75
N GLY A 270 9.23 -19.67 -8.72
CA GLY A 270 8.85 -19.63 -10.13
C GLY A 270 9.98 -19.27 -11.06
N ASP A 271 9.60 -19.01 -12.31
CA ASP A 271 10.51 -18.63 -13.38
C ASP A 271 10.69 -17.10 -13.43
N PHE A 272 11.86 -16.66 -13.01
CA PHE A 272 12.23 -15.24 -13.02
C PHE A 272 12.75 -14.78 -14.38
N ASN A 273 13.00 -15.71 -15.32
CA ASN A 273 13.63 -15.41 -16.60
C ASN A 273 14.92 -14.58 -16.46
N ASP A 274 15.61 -14.74 -15.32
CA ASP A 274 16.80 -13.97 -14.97
C ASP A 274 17.86 -14.86 -14.32
N GLY A 275 18.87 -15.20 -15.13
CA GLY A 275 20.02 -16.00 -14.71
C GLY A 275 21.04 -15.24 -13.86
N SER A 276 20.87 -13.93 -13.62
CA SER A 276 21.85 -13.15 -12.87
C SER A 276 21.89 -13.55 -11.38
N GLY A 277 23.10 -13.73 -10.86
CA GLY A 277 23.35 -14.02 -9.45
C GLY A 277 23.77 -12.80 -8.64
N GLY A 278 23.99 -12.98 -7.34
CA GLY A 278 24.58 -11.97 -6.47
C GLY A 278 23.79 -10.66 -6.41
N SER A 279 24.49 -9.52 -6.49
CA SER A 279 23.90 -8.18 -6.35
C SER A 279 22.95 -7.75 -7.46
N GLY A 280 23.07 -8.36 -8.65
CA GLY A 280 22.26 -8.03 -9.81
C GLY A 280 21.01 -8.89 -9.96
N GLY A 281 20.90 -9.98 -9.17
CA GLY A 281 19.88 -11.01 -9.33
C GLY A 281 18.54 -10.72 -8.65
N PRO A 282 17.50 -11.52 -8.97
CA PRO A 282 16.15 -11.37 -8.39
C PRO A 282 16.12 -11.37 -6.86
N ALA A 283 16.90 -12.25 -6.22
CA ALA A 283 17.00 -12.33 -4.76
C ALA A 283 17.42 -11.00 -4.12
N ALA A 284 18.45 -10.36 -4.69
CA ALA A 284 18.93 -9.06 -4.21
C ALA A 284 17.94 -7.92 -4.49
N ALA A 285 17.27 -7.94 -5.66
CA ALA A 285 16.26 -6.95 -6.02
C ALA A 285 15.05 -6.98 -5.06
N LEU A 286 14.68 -8.17 -4.58
CA LEU A 286 13.54 -8.37 -3.68
C LEU A 286 13.91 -8.35 -2.19
N GLY A 287 15.20 -8.34 -1.85
CA GLY A 287 15.68 -8.46 -0.47
C GLY A 287 15.33 -9.81 0.17
N LEU A 288 15.27 -10.87 -0.62
CA LEU A 288 14.94 -12.23 -0.21
C LEU A 288 16.18 -13.13 -0.24
N ARG A 289 16.16 -14.20 0.56
CA ARG A 289 17.20 -15.23 0.57
C ARG A 289 16.97 -16.25 -0.55
N ASP A 290 18.00 -16.67 -1.27
CA ASP A 290 17.90 -17.66 -2.36
C ASP A 290 18.20 -19.06 -1.80
N ALA A 291 17.20 -19.95 -1.75
CA ALA A 291 17.33 -21.27 -1.12
C ALA A 291 18.43 -22.13 -1.73
N TRP A 292 18.55 -22.11 -3.06
CA TRP A 292 19.59 -22.89 -3.75
C TRP A 292 20.98 -22.40 -3.32
N SER A 293 21.14 -21.09 -3.25
CA SER A 293 22.41 -20.46 -2.85
C SER A 293 22.74 -20.68 -1.37
N GLU A 294 21.75 -20.91 -0.50
CA GLU A 294 21.99 -21.29 0.90
C GLU A 294 22.55 -22.72 1.02
N VAL A 295 22.10 -23.63 0.17
CA VAL A 295 22.52 -25.04 0.18
C VAL A 295 23.88 -25.22 -0.50
N TYR A 296 24.05 -24.64 -1.69
CA TYR A 296 25.21 -24.90 -2.56
C TYR A 296 26.22 -23.74 -2.63
N GLY A 297 25.90 -22.58 -2.06
CA GLY A 297 26.72 -21.37 -2.10
C GLY A 297 26.35 -20.42 -3.24
N SER A 298 26.72 -19.14 -3.11
CA SER A 298 26.37 -18.08 -4.07
C SER A 298 27.07 -18.21 -5.43
N GLU A 299 28.18 -18.92 -5.47
CA GLU A 299 28.97 -19.16 -6.70
C GLU A 299 28.45 -20.35 -7.51
N ASP A 300 27.57 -21.18 -6.93
CA ASP A 300 26.93 -22.24 -7.68
C ASP A 300 26.00 -21.63 -8.73
N SER A 301 26.21 -22.01 -9.99
CA SER A 301 25.44 -21.52 -11.14
C SER A 301 24.75 -22.67 -11.88
N THR A 302 24.41 -23.76 -11.17
CA THR A 302 23.73 -24.92 -11.76
C THR A 302 22.46 -24.45 -12.48
N PRO A 303 22.33 -24.71 -13.79
CA PRO A 303 21.25 -24.15 -14.59
C PRO A 303 19.93 -24.88 -14.33
N THR A 304 18.84 -24.14 -14.36
CA THR A 304 17.48 -24.70 -14.42
C THR A 304 16.95 -24.69 -15.85
N PHE A 305 17.58 -23.92 -16.73
CA PHE A 305 17.36 -23.92 -18.17
C PHE A 305 18.71 -24.13 -18.87
N ASP A 306 18.89 -25.29 -19.52
CA ASP A 306 20.15 -25.68 -20.15
C ASP A 306 19.96 -26.07 -21.63
N PRO A 307 20.13 -25.14 -22.58
CA PRO A 307 20.02 -25.44 -24.01
C PRO A 307 21.21 -26.25 -24.56
N VAL A 308 22.25 -26.52 -23.77
CA VAL A 308 23.38 -27.38 -24.16
C VAL A 308 23.05 -28.84 -23.85
N ALA A 309 22.50 -29.11 -22.66
CA ALA A 309 22.16 -30.46 -22.22
C ALA A 309 20.74 -30.89 -22.60
N ASN A 310 19.78 -29.96 -22.64
CA ASN A 310 18.37 -30.23 -22.95
C ASN A 310 18.02 -29.78 -24.38
N PRO A 311 17.81 -30.71 -25.33
CA PRO A 311 17.45 -30.36 -26.70
C PRO A 311 16.14 -29.55 -26.80
N LEU A 312 15.23 -29.68 -25.83
CA LEU A 312 14.00 -28.91 -25.81
C LEU A 312 14.25 -27.44 -25.46
N ALA A 313 15.10 -27.18 -24.46
CA ALA A 313 15.56 -25.83 -24.13
C ALA A 313 16.32 -25.17 -25.29
N ALA A 314 17.06 -25.95 -26.08
CA ALA A 314 17.73 -25.46 -27.27
C ALA A 314 16.75 -24.89 -28.32
N VAL A 315 15.53 -25.43 -28.41
CA VAL A 315 14.48 -24.92 -29.32
C VAL A 315 13.97 -23.55 -28.85
N ALA A 316 13.80 -23.37 -27.54
CA ALA A 316 13.28 -22.13 -26.95
C ALA A 316 14.34 -21.03 -26.76
N SER A 317 15.62 -21.37 -26.75
CA SER A 317 16.71 -20.44 -26.45
C SER A 317 17.07 -19.51 -27.62
N LEU A 318 17.15 -18.20 -27.34
CA LEU A 318 17.69 -17.21 -28.30
C LEU A 318 19.22 -17.15 -28.31
N SER A 319 19.86 -17.48 -27.19
CA SER A 319 21.29 -17.25 -26.96
C SER A 319 22.13 -18.54 -26.93
N GLY A 320 21.49 -19.70 -26.77
CA GLY A 320 22.15 -20.98 -26.56
C GLY A 320 22.91 -21.07 -25.24
N ARG A 321 22.66 -20.17 -24.28
CA ARG A 321 23.34 -20.14 -22.97
C ARG A 321 22.46 -20.73 -21.87
N ALA A 322 23.07 -21.54 -21.02
CA ALA A 322 22.44 -22.06 -19.82
C ALA A 322 22.33 -20.99 -18.72
N GLY A 323 21.31 -21.11 -17.87
CA GLY A 323 21.09 -20.18 -16.75
C GLY A 323 20.16 -20.74 -15.67
N ARG A 324 20.28 -20.20 -14.45
CA ARG A 324 19.37 -20.45 -13.33
C ARG A 324 18.23 -19.43 -13.36
N LEU A 325 17.19 -19.74 -14.12
CA LEU A 325 16.03 -18.87 -14.34
C LEU A 325 14.97 -19.09 -13.26
N ASP A 326 14.80 -20.33 -12.83
CA ASP A 326 13.85 -20.76 -11.82
C ASP A 326 14.47 -20.65 -10.44
N ARG A 327 13.74 -20.06 -9.50
CA ARG A 327 14.26 -19.80 -8.16
C ARG A 327 13.20 -20.01 -7.09
N MET A 328 13.71 -20.24 -5.88
CA MET A 328 12.92 -20.20 -4.66
C MET A 328 13.56 -19.23 -3.68
N LEU A 329 12.80 -18.19 -3.34
CA LEU A 329 13.23 -17.05 -2.57
C LEU A 329 12.45 -16.95 -1.26
N LEU A 330 13.13 -16.77 -0.14
CA LEU A 330 12.55 -16.86 1.20
C LEU A 330 12.72 -15.57 2.00
N ARG A 331 11.69 -15.23 2.78
CA ARG A 331 11.74 -14.28 3.90
C ARG A 331 11.11 -14.93 5.12
N GLY A 332 11.77 -14.79 6.27
CA GLY A 332 11.30 -15.39 7.51
C GLY A 332 12.30 -16.36 8.11
N SER A 333 11.82 -17.10 9.12
CA SER A 333 12.63 -17.91 10.03
C SER A 333 12.95 -19.31 9.51
N GLY A 334 12.26 -19.76 8.45
CA GLY A 334 12.46 -21.08 7.87
C GLY A 334 13.91 -21.33 7.46
N ALA A 335 14.47 -22.46 7.89
CA ALA A 335 15.82 -22.88 7.53
C ALA A 335 15.76 -23.84 6.34
N VAL A 336 16.56 -23.60 5.31
CA VAL A 336 16.63 -24.49 4.14
C VAL A 336 17.43 -25.73 4.51
N ALA A 337 16.80 -26.90 4.41
CA ALA A 337 17.41 -28.19 4.76
C ALA A 337 18.08 -28.86 3.55
N GLY A 338 17.55 -28.62 2.35
CA GLY A 338 18.07 -29.18 1.11
C GLY A 338 17.39 -28.59 -0.12
N ALA A 339 18.03 -28.75 -1.28
CA ALA A 339 17.49 -28.36 -2.57
C ALA A 339 17.93 -29.36 -3.65
N ALA A 340 17.07 -29.65 -4.63
CA ALA A 340 17.34 -30.59 -5.71
C ALA A 340 16.67 -30.16 -7.02
N LEU A 341 17.24 -30.58 -8.15
CA LEU A 341 16.58 -30.46 -9.44
C LEU A 341 15.72 -31.70 -9.74
N ARG A 342 14.65 -31.48 -10.50
CA ARG A 342 13.75 -32.52 -11.00
C ARG A 342 13.66 -32.44 -12.52
N GLY A 343 13.76 -33.59 -13.20
CA GLY A 343 13.70 -33.68 -14.66
C GLY A 343 14.95 -33.16 -15.39
N ASP A 344 16.06 -32.96 -14.68
CA ASP A 344 17.37 -32.60 -15.20
C ASP A 344 18.05 -33.74 -15.96
N THR A 345 17.60 -34.97 -15.74
CA THR A 345 18.01 -36.15 -16.49
C THR A 345 16.90 -36.59 -17.45
N PRO A 346 17.19 -36.92 -18.72
CA PRO A 346 16.18 -37.44 -19.64
C PRO A 346 15.74 -38.85 -19.25
N ASP A 347 14.56 -39.25 -19.71
CA ASP A 347 14.07 -40.62 -19.54
C ASP A 347 14.89 -41.63 -20.38
N ALA A 348 14.53 -42.92 -20.28
CA ALA A 348 15.19 -43.99 -21.03
C ALA A 348 15.12 -43.83 -22.56
N SER A 349 14.22 -42.99 -23.08
CA SER A 349 14.09 -42.66 -24.50
C SER A 349 14.89 -41.41 -24.91
N GLY A 350 15.54 -40.74 -23.95
CA GLY A 350 16.27 -39.49 -24.16
C GLY A 350 15.39 -38.24 -24.08
N LEU A 351 14.17 -38.34 -23.55
CA LEU A 351 13.21 -37.24 -23.49
C LEU A 351 13.28 -36.51 -22.14
N HIS A 352 13.50 -35.19 -22.16
CA HIS A 352 13.30 -34.33 -21.00
C HIS A 352 11.83 -33.97 -20.82
N ILE A 353 11.38 -33.87 -19.56
CA ILE A 353 9.98 -33.59 -19.18
C ILE A 353 9.55 -32.18 -19.61
N SER A 354 10.41 -31.19 -19.38
CA SER A 354 10.21 -29.78 -19.75
C SER A 354 11.53 -29.19 -20.29
N ASP A 355 11.50 -28.00 -20.88
CA ASP A 355 12.69 -27.22 -21.22
C ASP A 355 13.36 -26.62 -19.97
N HIS A 356 12.60 -26.48 -18.89
CA HIS A 356 13.10 -26.15 -17.56
C HIS A 356 13.17 -27.39 -16.66
N TYR A 357 14.11 -27.38 -15.72
CA TYR A 357 14.22 -28.35 -14.64
C TYR A 357 13.49 -27.82 -13.41
N GLY A 358 12.69 -28.66 -12.77
CA GLY A 358 11.96 -28.30 -11.57
C GLY A 358 12.92 -28.06 -10.40
N VAL A 359 12.61 -27.09 -9.54
CA VAL A 359 13.40 -26.78 -8.34
C VAL A 359 12.62 -27.19 -7.11
N GLU A 360 13.13 -28.20 -6.41
CA GLU A 360 12.59 -28.69 -5.15
C GLU A 360 13.44 -28.18 -3.99
N VAL A 361 12.78 -27.75 -2.91
CA VAL A 361 13.44 -27.30 -1.68
C VAL A 361 12.70 -27.85 -0.47
N GLU A 362 13.47 -28.27 0.53
CA GLU A 362 12.97 -28.64 1.84
C GLU A 362 13.25 -27.51 2.84
N VAL A 363 12.20 -27.02 3.51
CA VAL A 363 12.27 -25.90 4.45
C VAL A 363 11.80 -26.36 5.83
N ASN A 364 12.68 -26.29 6.82
CA ASN A 364 12.34 -26.52 8.22
C ASN A 364 11.69 -25.27 8.78
N LEU A 365 10.43 -25.38 9.20
CA LEU A 365 9.68 -24.28 9.80
C LEU A 365 10.09 -24.17 11.28
N GLY A 366 10.87 -23.13 11.60
CA GLY A 366 11.30 -22.89 12.99
C GLY A 366 10.10 -22.61 13.88
N VAL A 367 10.04 -23.26 15.05
CA VAL A 367 9.12 -22.83 16.12
C VAL A 367 9.66 -21.51 16.64
N GLY A 368 8.97 -20.41 16.34
CA GLY A 368 9.52 -19.06 16.44
C GLY A 368 10.03 -18.68 17.84
N GLU A 369 11.33 -18.40 17.92
CA GLU A 369 11.87 -17.38 18.82
C GLU A 369 12.47 -16.27 17.95
N GLY A 370 11.87 -15.08 18.00
CA GLY A 370 12.30 -13.92 17.22
C GLY A 370 13.75 -13.53 17.54
N SER A 371 14.67 -13.86 16.63
CA SER A 371 16.06 -13.43 16.71
C SER A 371 16.18 -11.96 16.28
N SER A 372 16.11 -11.07 17.26
CA SER A 372 16.71 -9.74 17.14
C SER A 372 18.21 -9.85 17.44
N ARG A 373 19.07 -9.50 16.48
CA ARG A 373 20.46 -9.16 16.83
C ARG A 373 20.41 -7.89 17.67
N ALA A 374 20.72 -7.99 18.96
CA ALA A 374 20.72 -6.85 19.86
C ALA A 374 21.58 -5.70 19.29
N GLY A 375 20.94 -4.54 19.04
CA GLY A 375 21.62 -3.28 18.70
C GLY A 375 21.78 -2.92 17.21
N ALA A 376 21.21 -3.65 16.26
CA ALA A 376 21.24 -3.30 14.83
C ALA A 376 19.82 -3.11 14.25
N LEU A 377 19.67 -2.16 13.32
CA LEU A 377 18.42 -1.89 12.61
C LEU A 377 18.45 -2.55 11.22
N ASP A 378 17.90 -3.76 11.14
CA ASP A 378 17.88 -4.57 9.92
C ASP A 378 16.67 -4.24 9.02
N VAL A 379 16.60 -2.99 8.54
CA VAL A 379 15.52 -2.48 7.68
C VAL A 379 16.03 -2.26 6.26
N ALA A 380 15.23 -2.59 5.24
CA ALA A 380 15.60 -2.44 3.83
C ALA A 380 15.83 -0.97 3.45
N ALA A 381 16.91 -0.69 2.71
CA ALA A 381 17.25 0.64 2.26
C ALA A 381 16.33 1.18 1.14
N THR A 382 16.21 2.51 1.03
CA THR A 382 15.50 3.21 -0.05
C THR A 382 16.35 4.35 -0.63
N ALA A 383 16.35 4.49 -1.96
CA ALA A 383 17.04 5.59 -2.65
C ALA A 383 16.39 6.98 -2.45
N ARG A 384 15.37 7.06 -1.60
CA ARG A 384 14.69 8.31 -1.19
C ARG A 384 15.30 8.93 0.06
N THR A 385 16.15 8.21 0.78
CA THR A 385 16.77 8.70 2.02
C THR A 385 18.29 8.55 1.99
N ALA A 386 18.96 9.38 2.79
CA ALA A 386 20.40 9.33 2.95
C ALA A 386 20.83 9.77 4.36
N VAL A 387 21.97 9.26 4.82
CA VAL A 387 22.75 9.84 5.90
C VAL A 387 23.94 10.55 5.28
N ALA A 388 24.08 11.84 5.55
CA ALA A 388 25.20 12.63 5.05
C ALA A 388 25.71 13.59 6.12
N TRP A 389 26.98 13.97 6.01
CA TRP A 389 27.49 15.13 6.72
C TRP A 389 27.21 16.39 5.89
N ILE A 390 26.71 17.44 6.54
CA ILE A 390 26.49 18.76 5.94
C ILE A 390 27.54 19.71 6.52
N PRO A 391 28.31 20.43 5.69
CA PRO A 391 29.31 21.35 6.19
C PRO A 391 28.65 22.52 6.95
N PRO A 392 29.34 23.08 7.97
CA PRO A 392 28.87 24.25 8.71
C PRO A 392 28.44 25.40 7.79
N HIS A 393 27.43 26.14 8.19
CA HIS A 393 26.77 27.16 7.36
C HIS A 393 27.74 28.27 6.92
N GLU A 394 28.80 28.53 7.68
CA GLU A 394 29.87 29.48 7.36
C GLU A 394 30.60 29.11 6.05
N LEU A 395 30.63 27.82 5.70
CA LEU A 395 31.28 27.31 4.49
C LEU A 395 30.35 27.33 3.28
N TRP A 396 29.04 27.56 3.47
CA TRP A 396 28.07 27.51 2.37
C TRP A 396 28.26 28.62 1.37
N GLY A 397 28.63 29.83 1.79
CA GLY A 397 28.80 30.97 0.89
C GLY A 397 29.79 30.68 -0.26
N PRO A 398 31.06 30.36 0.06
CA PRO A 398 32.06 30.02 -0.96
C PRO A 398 31.72 28.75 -1.75
N VAL A 399 31.27 27.68 -1.08
CA VAL A 399 30.96 26.39 -1.72
C VAL A 399 29.76 26.50 -2.67
N GLN A 400 28.67 27.13 -2.24
CA GLN A 400 27.47 27.29 -3.06
C GLN A 400 27.68 28.30 -4.19
N ALA A 401 28.57 29.29 -4.05
CA ALA A 401 28.95 30.16 -5.18
C ALA A 401 29.54 29.33 -6.33
N VAL A 402 30.45 28.40 -6.01
CA VAL A 402 31.02 27.47 -6.99
C VAL A 402 29.97 26.50 -7.54
N ARG A 403 29.12 25.93 -6.68
CA ARG A 403 28.06 25.00 -7.11
C ARG A 403 27.02 25.66 -8.02
N ARG A 404 26.64 26.92 -7.79
CA ARG A 404 25.73 27.62 -8.71
C ARG A 404 26.32 27.84 -10.11
N GLU A 405 27.65 27.93 -10.22
CA GLU A 405 28.35 28.09 -11.50
C GLU A 405 28.47 26.75 -12.27
N HIS A 406 28.55 25.61 -11.55
CA HIS A 406 29.00 24.35 -12.14
C HIS A 406 28.14 23.10 -11.83
N ASP A 407 27.28 23.14 -10.81
CA ASP A 407 26.48 22.00 -10.35
C ASP A 407 25.03 22.07 -10.87
N PRO A 408 24.65 21.23 -11.84
CA PRO A 408 23.27 21.19 -12.35
C PRO A 408 22.26 20.66 -11.32
N GLN A 409 22.71 20.15 -10.17
CA GLN A 409 21.87 19.66 -9.08
C GLN A 409 21.89 20.57 -7.85
N VAL A 410 22.37 21.82 -7.98
CA VAL A 410 22.48 22.77 -6.86
C VAL A 410 21.17 22.97 -6.10
N ASP A 411 20.03 22.96 -6.80
CA ASP A 411 18.70 23.12 -6.20
C ASP A 411 18.09 21.80 -5.68
N ARG A 412 18.71 20.66 -6.02
CA ARG A 412 18.25 19.32 -5.60
C ARG A 412 18.93 18.81 -4.34
N TRP A 413 20.11 19.33 -4.01
CA TRP A 413 20.90 18.87 -2.86
C TRP A 413 21.58 20.03 -2.13
N PRO A 414 21.50 20.09 -0.78
CA PRO A 414 22.41 20.93 -0.01
C PRO A 414 23.87 20.48 -0.24
N PRO A 415 24.88 21.31 0.09
CA PRO A 415 26.26 20.86 0.06
C PRO A 415 26.40 19.72 1.08
N HIS A 416 26.95 18.58 0.68
CA HIS A 416 26.93 17.38 1.51
C HIS A 416 28.08 16.42 1.18
N VAL A 417 28.42 15.56 2.13
CA VAL A 417 29.25 14.36 1.95
C VAL A 417 28.40 13.15 2.31
N ASN A 418 28.03 12.34 1.31
CA ASN A 418 27.20 11.15 1.54
C ASN A 418 27.98 10.07 2.30
N LEU A 419 27.43 9.59 3.41
CA LEU A 419 27.94 8.44 4.15
C LEU A 419 27.21 7.18 3.69
N LEU A 420 25.87 7.19 3.79
CA LEU A 420 24.98 6.14 3.33
C LEU A 420 23.90 6.75 2.42
N PHE A 421 23.99 6.52 1.11
CA PHE A 421 22.96 6.90 0.14
C PHE A 421 22.18 5.67 -0.29
N GLY A 422 20.86 5.65 -0.04
CA GLY A 422 20.13 4.40 0.09
C GLY A 422 20.05 4.01 1.57
N PHE A 423 19.32 4.77 2.37
CA PHE A 423 19.23 4.57 3.81
C PHE A 423 17.88 3.96 4.23
N VAL A 424 17.63 3.73 5.52
CA VAL A 424 16.32 3.24 5.99
C VAL A 424 15.20 4.21 5.57
N PRO A 425 13.97 3.74 5.41
CA PRO A 425 12.83 4.59 5.10
C PRO A 425 12.68 5.72 6.12
N GLU A 426 12.10 6.85 5.71
CA GLU A 426 11.91 8.00 6.60
C GLU A 426 11.14 7.65 7.88
N SER A 427 10.24 6.66 7.83
CA SER A 427 9.50 6.12 8.98
C SER A 427 10.39 5.51 10.07
N ASP A 428 11.61 5.11 9.71
CA ASP A 428 12.56 4.46 10.62
C ASP A 428 13.64 5.43 11.12
N PHE A 429 13.58 6.71 10.79
CA PHE A 429 14.56 7.71 11.21
C PHE A 429 14.66 7.84 12.73
N GLU A 430 13.55 7.75 13.46
CA GLU A 430 13.55 7.79 14.93
C GLU A 430 14.26 6.58 15.55
N ARG A 431 14.14 5.40 14.92
CA ARG A 431 14.84 4.18 15.34
C ARG A 431 16.32 4.20 14.94
N ALA A 432 16.63 4.90 13.85
CA ALA A 432 17.99 5.03 13.34
C ALA A 432 18.81 6.08 14.09
N ALA A 433 18.22 7.20 14.50
CA ALA A 433 18.95 8.32 15.09
C ALA A 433 19.77 7.94 16.34
N PRO A 434 19.26 7.15 17.30
CA PRO A 434 20.06 6.71 18.45
C PRO A 434 21.28 5.86 18.05
N LEU A 435 21.16 5.05 17.00
CA LEU A 435 22.25 4.19 16.51
C LEU A 435 23.32 5.00 15.76
N ILE A 436 22.92 6.07 15.08
CA ILE A 436 23.83 7.03 14.42
C ILE A 436 24.62 7.80 15.47
N ALA A 437 23.95 8.23 16.54
CA ALA A 437 24.56 9.02 17.60
C ALA A 437 25.72 8.31 18.33
N GLU A 438 25.77 6.98 18.30
CA GLU A 438 26.86 6.21 18.91
C GLU A 438 28.20 6.35 18.17
N ALA A 439 28.21 6.95 16.97
CA ALA A 439 29.45 7.31 16.30
C ALA A 439 30.18 8.45 17.03
N VAL A 440 31.51 8.48 16.90
CA VAL A 440 32.37 9.42 17.64
C VAL A 440 32.68 10.65 16.78
N PRO A 441 32.53 11.88 17.32
CA PRO A 441 32.87 13.10 16.59
C PRO A 441 34.38 13.22 16.33
N PHE A 442 34.77 13.87 15.23
CA PHE A 442 36.18 14.11 14.89
C PHE A 442 36.39 15.41 14.11
N THR A 443 37.64 15.88 14.05
CA THR A 443 38.02 17.05 13.25
C THR A 443 38.46 16.61 11.84
N ALA A 444 37.83 17.19 10.82
CA ALA A 444 38.17 17.00 9.42
C ALA A 444 38.82 18.26 8.84
N ARG A 445 39.37 18.15 7.62
CA ARG A 445 39.94 19.28 6.89
C ARG A 445 39.49 19.19 5.43
N LEU A 446 38.68 20.16 5.02
CA LEU A 446 38.24 20.30 3.63
C LEU A 446 39.33 21.01 2.87
N GLY A 447 39.86 20.37 1.84
CA GLY A 447 40.95 20.94 1.04
C GLY A 447 41.27 20.03 -0.15
N GLY A 448 41.78 20.61 -1.24
CA GLY A 448 42.05 19.85 -2.45
C GLY A 448 40.80 19.65 -3.31
N VAL A 449 40.89 20.06 -4.58
CA VAL A 449 39.83 19.87 -5.58
C VAL A 449 40.25 18.74 -6.49
N HIS A 450 39.46 17.68 -6.52
CA HIS A 450 39.71 16.46 -7.27
C HIS A 450 38.59 16.22 -8.28
N THR A 451 38.80 15.23 -9.16
CA THR A 451 37.90 14.98 -10.28
C THR A 451 37.59 13.49 -10.44
N PHE A 452 36.34 13.16 -10.78
CA PHE A 452 35.92 11.83 -11.24
C PHE A 452 35.57 11.91 -12.73
N GLY A 453 36.26 11.14 -13.57
CA GLY A 453 36.04 11.15 -15.02
C GLY A 453 34.77 10.41 -15.43
N HIS A 454 33.98 11.04 -16.29
CA HIS A 454 32.88 10.41 -17.05
C HIS A 454 33.23 10.42 -18.55
N ARG A 455 32.36 9.84 -19.38
CA ARG A 455 32.62 9.69 -20.83
C ARG A 455 32.78 11.04 -21.57
N GLU A 456 32.08 12.09 -21.12
CA GLU A 456 32.03 13.40 -21.81
C GLU A 456 32.31 14.62 -20.91
N ASP A 457 32.33 14.43 -19.60
CA ASP A 457 32.62 15.45 -18.59
C ASP A 457 33.31 14.82 -17.37
N ALA A 458 33.63 15.60 -16.35
CA ALA A 458 34.08 15.08 -15.07
C ALA A 458 33.38 15.80 -13.91
N THR A 459 33.11 15.06 -12.84
CA THR A 459 32.61 15.63 -11.58
C THR A 459 33.78 16.23 -10.81
N LEU A 460 33.65 17.50 -10.45
CA LEU A 460 34.57 18.24 -9.60
C LEU A 460 34.10 18.09 -8.15
N TRP A 461 34.99 17.77 -7.23
CA TRP A 461 34.65 17.62 -5.82
C TRP A 461 35.76 18.14 -4.90
N LEU A 462 35.35 18.62 -3.73
CA LEU A 462 36.24 19.05 -2.65
C LEU A 462 36.50 17.84 -1.73
N ASP A 463 37.75 17.59 -1.40
CA ASP A 463 38.15 16.47 -0.54
C ASP A 463 37.95 16.82 0.95
N PRO A 464 36.98 16.18 1.65
CA PRO A 464 36.76 16.36 3.08
C PRO A 464 37.76 15.58 3.95
N ALA A 465 38.55 14.71 3.34
CA ALA A 465 39.48 13.78 3.98
C ALA A 465 40.96 14.14 3.74
N ALA A 466 41.27 15.35 3.27
CA ALA A 466 42.62 15.79 2.88
C ALA A 466 43.74 15.59 3.93
N ARG A 467 43.37 15.35 5.20
CA ARG A 467 44.29 15.01 6.30
C ARG A 467 44.22 13.56 6.78
N SER A 468 43.09 12.87 6.63
CA SER A 468 42.86 11.53 7.18
C SER A 468 41.62 10.85 6.60
N GLU A 469 41.81 9.99 5.60
CA GLU A 469 40.78 9.12 5.04
C GLU A 469 40.26 8.07 6.04
N ALA A 470 41.12 7.63 6.97
CA ALA A 470 40.80 6.62 7.97
C ALA A 470 39.66 7.03 8.92
N LEU A 471 39.49 8.33 9.22
CA LEU A 471 38.42 8.80 10.11
C LEU A 471 37.05 8.70 9.43
N TRP A 472 36.98 9.07 8.16
CA TRP A 472 35.77 8.94 7.35
C TRP A 472 35.41 7.47 7.10
N ALA A 473 36.40 6.63 6.80
CA ALA A 473 36.22 5.19 6.66
C ALA A 473 35.69 4.54 7.96
N GLY A 474 36.28 4.90 9.11
CA GLY A 474 35.83 4.41 10.42
C GLY A 474 34.41 4.86 10.79
N LEU A 475 34.03 6.11 10.47
CA LEU A 475 32.65 6.58 10.64
C LEU A 475 31.68 5.76 9.78
N ARG A 476 32.02 5.50 8.52
CA ARG A 476 31.17 4.72 7.63
C ARG A 476 31.04 3.27 8.10
N GLU A 477 32.12 2.62 8.51
CA GLU A 477 32.10 1.25 9.04
C GLU A 477 31.26 1.14 10.32
N ALA A 478 31.32 2.15 11.19
CA ALA A 478 30.46 2.21 12.39
C ALA A 478 28.97 2.26 12.02
N LEU A 479 28.60 3.05 11.00
CA LEU A 479 27.23 3.11 10.50
C LEU A 479 26.80 1.80 9.82
N GLU A 480 27.64 1.22 8.96
CA GLU A 480 27.32 -0.04 8.25
C GLU A 480 27.10 -1.23 9.22
N ARG A 481 27.81 -1.26 10.36
CA ARG A 481 27.55 -2.26 11.43
C ARG A 481 26.15 -2.14 12.05
N ARG A 482 25.61 -0.91 12.15
CA ARG A 482 24.27 -0.66 12.71
C ARG A 482 23.15 -0.77 11.69
N PHE A 483 23.47 -0.56 10.41
CA PHE A 483 22.54 -0.58 9.30
C PHE A 483 23.04 -1.52 8.19
N PRO A 484 23.01 -2.85 8.42
CA PRO A 484 23.65 -3.83 7.54
C PRO A 484 23.08 -3.84 6.11
N ARG A 485 21.85 -3.38 5.91
CA ARG A 485 21.20 -3.26 4.58
C ARG A 485 21.40 -1.91 3.88
N CYS A 486 22.07 -0.95 4.52
CA CYS A 486 22.27 0.42 3.98
C CYS A 486 23.69 0.67 3.44
N GLY A 487 24.61 -0.30 3.55
CA GLY A 487 25.95 -0.23 2.98
C GLY A 487 25.90 -0.29 1.45
N GLY A 488 26.19 0.82 0.78
CA GLY A 488 26.18 0.89 -0.68
C GLY A 488 27.25 -0.01 -1.30
N ARG A 489 26.84 -1.01 -2.09
CA ARG A 489 27.74 -1.89 -2.86
C ARG A 489 28.54 -1.06 -3.88
N ARG A 490 29.79 -0.71 -3.58
CA ARG A 490 30.76 -0.25 -4.59
C ARG A 490 32.01 -1.11 -4.50
N ALA A 491 32.44 -1.67 -5.64
CA ALA A 491 33.63 -2.51 -5.76
C ALA A 491 34.96 -1.74 -5.59
N GLU A 492 34.92 -0.40 -5.53
CA GLU A 492 36.10 0.49 -5.58
C GLU A 492 36.40 1.22 -4.25
N GLY A 493 35.75 0.85 -3.14
CA GLY A 493 35.95 1.49 -1.83
C GLY A 493 35.11 2.76 -1.63
N PHE A 494 35.19 3.32 -0.41
CA PHE A 494 34.49 4.54 -0.02
C PHE A 494 35.42 5.76 -0.13
N THR A 495 35.13 6.66 -1.08
CA THR A 495 35.79 7.96 -1.17
C THR A 495 34.83 9.06 -0.70
N PRO A 496 35.04 9.66 0.48
CA PRO A 496 34.21 10.78 0.92
C PRO A 496 34.49 11.98 -0.01
N HIS A 497 33.44 12.62 -0.50
CA HIS A 497 33.57 13.73 -1.45
C HIS A 497 32.41 14.71 -1.29
N LEU A 498 32.69 16.01 -1.42
CA LEU A 498 31.69 17.06 -1.53
C LEU A 498 31.64 17.56 -2.97
N THR A 499 30.57 17.25 -3.69
CA THR A 499 30.43 17.61 -5.10
C THR A 499 30.31 19.12 -5.31
N LEU A 500 31.15 19.67 -6.18
CA LEU A 500 31.18 21.09 -6.55
C LEU A 500 30.53 21.36 -7.91
N GLY A 501 30.44 20.35 -8.78
CA GLY A 501 29.78 20.48 -10.08
C GLY A 501 30.37 19.57 -11.15
N ARG A 502 30.06 19.85 -12.42
CA ARG A 502 30.59 19.11 -13.58
C ARG A 502 31.24 20.05 -14.60
N SER A 503 32.31 19.60 -15.24
CA SER A 503 32.99 20.36 -16.29
C SER A 503 33.52 19.46 -17.41
N ARG A 504 33.49 19.98 -18.64
CA ARG A 504 34.17 19.38 -19.81
C ARG A 504 35.66 19.73 -19.89
N ASP A 505 36.11 20.71 -19.11
CA ASP A 505 37.52 21.09 -18.93
C ASP A 505 37.85 21.06 -17.42
N PRO A 506 37.98 19.86 -16.83
CA PRO A 506 38.01 19.72 -15.38
C PRO A 506 39.32 20.17 -14.75
N GLN A 507 40.47 20.06 -15.44
CA GLN A 507 41.77 20.50 -14.88
C GLN A 507 41.80 22.01 -14.69
N ARG A 508 41.38 22.80 -15.69
CA ARG A 508 41.38 24.26 -15.60
C ARG A 508 40.39 24.76 -14.56
N VAL A 509 39.18 24.18 -14.52
CA VAL A 509 38.13 24.60 -13.59
C VAL A 509 38.50 24.20 -12.14
N ALA A 510 39.07 23.01 -11.92
CA ALA A 510 39.55 22.60 -10.60
C ALA A 510 40.62 23.54 -10.03
N ALA A 511 41.60 23.97 -10.85
CA ALA A 511 42.64 24.89 -10.41
C ALA A 511 42.08 26.28 -10.02
N GLY A 512 41.10 26.79 -10.78
CA GLY A 512 40.41 28.04 -10.46
C GLY A 512 39.57 27.96 -9.18
N ILE A 513 38.91 26.83 -8.94
CA ILE A 513 38.14 26.59 -7.71
C ILE A 513 39.06 26.43 -6.50
N ALA A 514 40.16 25.69 -6.62
CA ALA A 514 41.12 25.47 -5.55
C ALA A 514 41.71 26.79 -5.02
N ALA A 515 41.99 27.74 -5.91
CA ALA A 515 42.44 29.08 -5.54
C ALA A 515 41.39 29.91 -4.79
N ARG A 516 40.10 29.59 -4.93
CA ARG A 516 38.97 30.30 -4.30
C ARG A 516 38.58 29.73 -2.93
N LEU A 517 38.62 28.39 -2.77
CA LEU A 517 38.07 27.71 -1.59
C LEU A 517 39.09 27.49 -0.45
N GLY A 518 40.39 27.47 -0.74
CA GLY A 518 41.43 27.27 0.29
C GLY A 518 41.30 25.95 1.06
N GLU A 519 42.01 25.83 2.19
CA GLU A 519 41.86 24.69 3.12
C GLU A 519 41.21 25.16 4.42
N VAL A 520 40.16 24.47 4.85
CA VAL A 520 39.35 24.87 6.00
C VAL A 520 39.24 23.70 6.99
N PRO A 521 39.63 23.88 8.27
CA PRO A 521 39.33 22.89 9.30
C PRO A 521 37.84 22.93 9.65
N CYS A 522 37.23 21.77 9.86
CA CYS A 522 35.85 21.66 10.32
C CYS A 522 35.69 20.52 11.33
N VAL A 523 34.63 20.57 12.11
CA VAL A 523 34.26 19.49 13.02
C VAL A 523 33.16 18.67 12.36
N VAL A 524 33.26 17.34 12.46
CA VAL A 524 32.22 16.37 12.10
C VAL A 524 31.66 15.87 13.43
N ASP A 525 30.71 16.62 13.96
CA ASP A 525 30.01 16.37 15.23
C ASP A 525 28.51 16.16 15.04
N GLU A 526 27.98 16.33 13.83
CA GLU A 526 26.57 16.18 13.53
C GLU A 526 26.37 15.53 12.15
N LEU A 527 25.41 14.61 12.03
CA LEU A 527 25.01 14.00 10.75
C LEU A 527 23.55 14.31 10.42
N ALA A 528 23.28 14.58 9.15
CA ALA A 528 21.95 14.88 8.64
C ALA A 528 21.25 13.61 8.13
N LEU A 529 20.00 13.45 8.56
CA LEU A 529 19.02 12.54 7.99
C LEU A 529 18.27 13.26 6.88
N LEU A 530 18.46 12.82 5.64
CA LEU A 530 17.93 13.45 4.45
C LEU A 530 16.83 12.58 3.83
N SER A 531 15.73 13.20 3.39
CA SER A 531 14.70 12.50 2.61
C SER A 531 14.15 13.37 1.48
N ARG A 532 13.65 12.69 0.44
CA ARG A 532 12.84 13.27 -0.63
C ARG A 532 11.58 12.43 -0.87
N ARG A 533 10.46 13.10 -1.08
CA ARG A 533 9.13 12.53 -1.33
C ARG A 533 8.72 12.85 -2.77
N GLY A 534 8.72 11.84 -3.64
CA GLY A 534 8.51 12.04 -5.08
C GLY A 534 9.73 12.70 -5.75
N ASP A 535 9.50 13.74 -6.56
CA ASP A 535 10.54 14.43 -7.32
C ASP A 535 11.17 15.64 -6.62
N GLU A 536 10.78 15.90 -5.36
CA GLU A 536 11.29 17.03 -4.60
C GLU A 536 12.81 16.96 -4.34
N PRO A 537 13.47 18.11 -4.08
CA PRO A 537 14.84 18.15 -3.60
C PRO A 537 15.07 17.31 -2.35
N MET A 538 16.28 16.81 -2.16
CA MET A 538 16.67 16.17 -0.92
C MET A 538 16.69 17.20 0.21
N ARG A 539 15.87 17.00 1.23
CA ARG A 539 15.75 17.91 2.37
C ARG A 539 16.27 17.27 3.64
N VAL A 540 16.90 18.06 4.49
CA VAL A 540 17.28 17.63 5.85
C VAL A 540 15.99 17.53 6.67
N ARG A 541 15.75 16.37 7.27
CA ARG A 541 14.59 16.09 8.14
C ARG A 541 14.96 16.10 9.61
N ALA A 542 16.17 15.63 9.90
CA ALA A 542 16.76 15.71 11.23
C ALA A 542 18.27 15.87 11.12
N THR A 543 18.86 16.37 12.18
CA THR A 543 20.29 16.27 12.44
C THR A 543 20.52 15.50 13.74
N VAL A 544 21.61 14.73 13.78
CA VAL A 544 21.96 13.82 14.88
C VAL A 544 23.37 14.17 15.35
N ALA A 545 23.49 14.66 16.58
CA ALA A 545 24.76 14.96 17.20
C ALA A 545 25.48 13.67 17.64
N LEU A 546 26.73 13.53 17.19
CA LEU A 546 27.59 12.39 17.44
C LEU A 546 28.13 12.42 18.88
N GLY A 547 28.08 11.28 19.57
CA GLY A 547 28.57 11.11 20.93
C GLY A 547 27.65 11.65 22.04
N THR A 548 26.71 12.56 21.74
CA THR A 548 25.76 13.11 22.73
C THR A 548 24.35 12.54 22.60
N GLY A 549 23.95 12.10 21.41
CA GLY A 549 22.58 11.57 21.18
C GLY A 549 21.51 12.62 20.96
N GLU A 550 21.87 13.91 20.89
CA GLU A 550 20.92 14.98 20.62
C GLU A 550 20.42 14.89 19.16
N VAL A 551 19.09 14.90 18.97
CA VAL A 551 18.45 14.83 17.65
C VAL A 551 17.57 16.06 17.47
N ASN A 552 17.84 16.84 16.44
CA ASN A 552 17.07 18.03 16.09
C ASN A 552 16.25 17.79 14.81
N TRP A 553 14.93 17.72 14.94
CA TRP A 553 14.01 17.53 13.81
C TRP A 553 13.60 18.87 13.19
N LEU A 554 13.78 19.02 11.88
CA LEU A 554 13.50 20.28 11.17
C LEU A 554 12.03 20.33 10.69
N LEU A 555 11.32 21.40 11.08
CA LEU A 555 9.95 21.71 10.67
C LEU A 555 9.91 22.31 9.24
N GLU A 556 8.83 22.06 8.50
CA GLU A 556 8.64 22.55 7.13
C GLU A 556 7.74 23.80 7.21
N GLU A 557 8.07 24.90 6.52
CA GLU A 557 7.27 26.14 6.58
C GLU A 557 6.09 26.11 5.58
N ALA A 558 4.91 26.52 6.04
CA ALA A 558 3.67 26.60 5.25
C ALA A 558 3.52 27.96 4.52
N PRO A 559 2.88 28.01 3.33
CA PRO A 559 2.62 29.26 2.63
C PRO A 559 1.42 30.04 3.20
N VAL A 560 1.53 31.37 3.26
CA VAL A 560 0.56 32.30 3.86
C VAL A 560 -0.58 32.66 2.88
N VAL A 561 -1.84 32.76 3.37
CA VAL A 561 -3.04 33.11 2.58
C VAL A 561 -3.92 34.17 3.30
N HIS A 562 -4.48 35.13 2.54
CA HIS A 562 -5.32 36.27 2.96
C HIS A 562 -6.82 35.93 3.23
N GLN A 563 -7.50 36.74 4.07
CA GLN A 563 -8.86 36.53 4.61
C GLN A 563 -10.03 37.14 3.80
N VAL A 564 -11.19 36.44 3.77
CA VAL A 564 -12.53 36.91 3.32
C VAL A 564 -13.60 36.41 4.32
N THR A 565 -14.18 37.27 5.16
CA THR A 565 -15.09 36.85 6.27
C THR A 565 -16.47 37.53 6.34
N SER A 566 -16.82 38.53 5.50
CA SER A 566 -17.99 39.39 5.75
C SER A 566 -19.37 38.92 5.24
N GLY A 567 -19.48 38.13 4.16
CA GLY A 567 -20.78 37.85 3.51
C GLY A 567 -21.68 36.79 4.17
N VAL A 568 -21.10 35.85 4.91
CA VAL A 568 -21.81 34.65 5.40
C VAL A 568 -22.79 34.97 6.53
N ALA A 569 -22.39 35.84 7.45
CA ALA A 569 -23.23 36.22 8.59
C ALA A 569 -24.49 36.97 8.16
N GLU A 570 -24.44 37.67 7.03
CA GLU A 570 -25.59 38.38 6.47
C GLU A 570 -26.62 37.41 5.90
N THR A 571 -26.19 36.41 5.13
CA THR A 571 -27.07 35.36 4.58
C THR A 571 -27.76 34.56 5.68
N THR A 572 -27.06 34.17 6.75
CA THR A 572 -27.69 33.48 7.88
C THR A 572 -28.76 34.33 8.57
N ARG A 573 -28.48 35.62 8.82
CA ARG A 573 -29.46 36.54 9.42
C ARG A 573 -30.65 36.79 8.50
N LEU A 574 -30.43 36.84 7.18
CA LEU A 574 -31.49 36.94 6.20
C LEU A 574 -32.43 35.75 6.31
N LEU A 575 -31.90 34.52 6.24
CA LEU A 575 -32.72 33.31 6.28
C LEU A 575 -33.44 33.13 7.62
N ALA A 576 -32.80 33.47 8.74
CA ALA A 576 -33.46 33.49 10.05
C ALA A 576 -34.62 34.49 10.14
N ARG A 577 -34.53 35.65 9.46
CA ARG A 577 -35.65 36.60 9.37
C ARG A 577 -36.74 36.13 8.43
N VAL A 578 -36.35 35.51 7.31
CA VAL A 578 -37.31 34.95 6.35
C VAL A 578 -38.10 33.82 6.97
N LEU A 579 -37.47 33.00 7.82
CA LEU A 579 -38.04 31.84 8.49
C LEU A 579 -38.23 32.09 10.00
N ALA A 580 -38.74 33.26 10.35
CA ALA A 580 -38.85 33.73 11.73
C ALA A 580 -39.79 32.91 12.62
N GLU A 581 -40.64 32.07 12.03
CA GLU A 581 -41.52 31.12 12.73
C GLU A 581 -40.78 29.95 13.38
N GLY A 582 -39.50 29.74 13.05
CA GLY A 582 -38.71 28.63 13.56
C GLY A 582 -37.27 29.02 13.89
N THR A 583 -36.39 28.03 13.91
CA THR A 583 -34.97 28.21 14.25
C THR A 583 -34.09 27.83 13.08
N VAL A 584 -33.08 28.65 12.78
CA VAL A 584 -32.12 28.40 11.70
C VAL A 584 -30.72 28.25 12.31
N HIS A 585 -30.11 27.09 12.09
CA HIS A 585 -28.78 26.77 12.63
C HIS A 585 -27.77 26.63 11.49
N VAL A 586 -26.65 27.36 11.59
CA VAL A 586 -25.43 27.03 10.84
C VAL A 586 -24.92 25.69 11.32
N VAL A 587 -24.59 24.78 10.39
CA VAL A 587 -24.04 23.44 10.66
C VAL A 587 -22.72 23.24 9.90
N GLY A 588 -22.19 22.01 9.91
CA GLY A 588 -21.04 21.63 9.10
C GLY A 588 -19.74 22.34 9.46
N SER A 589 -18.89 22.55 8.45
CA SER A 589 -17.53 23.07 8.64
C SER A 589 -17.49 24.49 9.23
N ARG A 590 -18.52 25.30 8.93
CA ARG A 590 -18.64 26.66 9.46
C ARG A 590 -19.05 26.65 10.94
N ARG A 591 -20.01 25.80 11.33
CA ARG A 591 -20.37 25.64 12.75
C ARG A 591 -19.21 25.08 13.57
N MET A 592 -18.45 24.13 13.01
CA MET A 592 -17.25 23.58 13.64
C MET A 592 -16.10 24.59 13.71
N GLY A 593 -16.12 25.67 12.93
CA GLY A 593 -15.04 26.67 12.87
C GLY A 593 -13.82 26.23 12.04
N CYS A 594 -13.95 25.23 11.16
CA CYS A 594 -12.87 24.69 10.33
C CYS A 594 -13.15 24.85 8.81
N ALA A 595 -14.00 25.81 8.43
CA ALA A 595 -14.30 26.11 7.04
C ALA A 595 -13.11 26.74 6.31
N SER A 596 -12.81 26.28 5.09
CA SER A 596 -11.85 26.93 4.21
C SER A 596 -12.44 28.20 3.59
N THR A 597 -11.57 29.06 3.05
CA THR A 597 -12.00 30.17 2.18
C THR A 597 -12.82 29.61 1.01
N GLY A 598 -14.03 30.15 0.81
CA GLY A 598 -14.96 29.67 -0.22
C GLY A 598 -15.75 28.39 0.11
N ALA A 599 -15.71 27.88 1.35
CA ALA A 599 -16.56 26.75 1.74
C ALA A 599 -18.06 27.10 1.66
N ASP A 600 -18.90 26.13 1.34
CA ASP A 600 -20.36 26.30 1.33
C ASP A 600 -20.91 26.65 2.73
N LEU A 601 -22.11 27.23 2.75
CA LEU A 601 -22.88 27.55 3.95
C LEU A 601 -23.98 26.50 4.13
N ASP A 602 -23.72 25.56 5.05
CA ASP A 602 -24.68 24.52 5.44
C ASP A 602 -25.60 25.03 6.56
N LEU A 603 -26.91 24.87 6.37
CA LEU A 603 -27.95 25.31 7.29
C LEU A 603 -29.00 24.22 7.52
N VAL A 604 -29.51 24.16 8.74
CA VAL A 604 -30.71 23.38 9.09
C VAL A 604 -31.73 24.32 9.71
N ALA A 605 -32.94 24.36 9.15
CA ALA A 605 -34.07 25.08 9.69
C ALA A 605 -35.07 24.10 10.32
N ALA A 606 -35.45 24.34 11.57
CA ALA A 606 -36.56 23.65 12.23
C ALA A 606 -37.78 24.59 12.21
N LEU A 607 -38.88 24.17 11.59
CA LEU A 607 -40.09 24.98 11.40
C LEU A 607 -41.30 24.29 12.04
N PRO A 608 -42.24 25.05 12.63
CA PRO A 608 -43.41 24.50 13.30
C PRO A 608 -44.40 23.87 12.31
N GLY A 609 -45.18 22.90 12.80
CA GLY A 609 -46.24 22.25 12.04
C GLY A 609 -45.90 20.83 11.59
N ALA A 610 -46.92 20.05 11.26
CA ALA A 610 -46.79 18.63 10.92
C ALA A 610 -46.08 18.37 9.58
N ALA A 611 -46.04 19.37 8.69
CA ALA A 611 -45.35 19.31 7.40
C ALA A 611 -44.92 20.72 6.96
N VAL A 612 -43.85 20.80 6.18
CA VAL A 612 -43.35 22.05 5.60
C VAL A 612 -43.75 22.16 4.13
N ASP A 613 -44.26 23.34 3.73
CA ASP A 613 -44.52 23.67 2.34
C ASP A 613 -43.23 24.21 1.71
N MET A 614 -42.48 23.32 1.05
CA MET A 614 -41.21 23.66 0.41
C MET A 614 -41.37 24.67 -0.73
N ASP A 615 -42.53 24.70 -1.39
CA ASP A 615 -42.81 25.66 -2.45
C ASP A 615 -42.97 27.08 -1.89
N GLU A 616 -43.68 27.21 -0.77
CA GLU A 616 -43.81 28.48 -0.07
C GLU A 616 -42.47 28.96 0.51
N ILE A 617 -41.71 28.07 1.14
CA ILE A 617 -40.38 28.38 1.65
C ILE A 617 -39.46 28.84 0.52
N ARG A 618 -39.46 28.14 -0.61
CA ARG A 618 -38.67 28.52 -1.80
C ARG A 618 -39.07 29.91 -2.31
N ARG A 619 -40.37 30.22 -2.39
CA ARG A 619 -40.85 31.55 -2.80
C ARG A 619 -40.35 32.65 -1.86
N ARG A 620 -40.51 32.46 -0.55
CA ARG A 620 -40.08 33.41 0.49
C ARG A 620 -38.57 33.64 0.47
N VAL A 621 -37.78 32.56 0.39
CA VAL A 621 -36.32 32.66 0.27
C VAL A 621 -35.94 33.40 -1.01
N THR A 622 -36.49 33.01 -2.16
CA THR A 622 -36.19 33.67 -3.45
C THR A 622 -36.49 35.17 -3.42
N ALA A 623 -37.61 35.58 -2.83
CA ALA A 623 -38.02 36.98 -2.75
C ALA A 623 -37.12 37.83 -1.83
N ALA A 624 -36.39 37.20 -0.91
CA ALA A 624 -35.56 37.87 0.08
C ALA A 624 -34.07 37.92 -0.29
N LEU A 625 -33.63 37.13 -1.27
CA LEU A 625 -32.23 37.08 -1.69
C LEU A 625 -31.81 38.39 -2.38
N PRO A 626 -30.55 38.82 -2.21
CA PRO A 626 -30.03 40.01 -2.87
C PRO A 626 -29.90 39.82 -4.38
N ASP A 627 -29.88 40.94 -5.11
CA ASP A 627 -29.59 40.95 -6.55
C ASP A 627 -28.24 40.28 -6.84
N GLY A 628 -28.24 39.30 -7.75
CA GLY A 628 -27.05 38.50 -8.11
C GLY A 628 -26.97 37.11 -7.46
N ALA A 629 -27.91 36.72 -6.60
CA ALA A 629 -28.04 35.34 -6.14
C ALA A 629 -28.51 34.40 -7.28
N SER A 630 -28.13 33.11 -7.21
CA SER A 630 -28.63 32.12 -8.17
C SER A 630 -30.11 31.78 -7.93
N PRO A 631 -30.82 31.21 -8.93
CA PRO A 631 -32.14 30.64 -8.70
C PRO A 631 -32.12 29.58 -7.58
N VAL A 632 -33.13 29.63 -6.71
CA VAL A 632 -33.30 28.67 -5.61
C VAL A 632 -33.88 27.37 -6.15
N ARG A 633 -33.18 26.26 -5.91
CA ARG A 633 -33.56 24.92 -6.38
C ARG A 633 -33.86 24.00 -5.22
N GLU A 634 -34.89 23.17 -5.37
CA GLU A 634 -35.19 22.11 -4.41
C GLU A 634 -34.31 20.87 -4.68
N VAL A 635 -33.86 20.23 -3.60
CA VAL A 635 -33.06 19.00 -3.66
C VAL A 635 -33.97 17.78 -3.73
N VAL A 636 -34.02 17.13 -4.91
CA VAL A 636 -34.88 15.97 -5.16
C VAL A 636 -34.18 14.67 -4.72
N GLY A 637 -34.88 13.81 -3.98
CA GLY A 637 -34.38 12.49 -3.56
C GLY A 637 -33.48 12.47 -2.32
N ALA A 638 -33.38 13.59 -1.60
CA ALA A 638 -32.71 13.65 -0.30
C ALA A 638 -33.58 13.03 0.81
N ARG A 639 -32.94 12.56 1.90
CA ARG A 639 -33.66 12.02 3.09
C ARG A 639 -34.49 13.09 3.80
N VAL A 640 -34.08 14.36 3.69
CA VAL A 640 -34.75 15.52 4.28
C VAL A 640 -34.92 16.58 3.19
N PRO A 641 -36.08 17.24 3.09
CA PRO A 641 -36.30 18.32 2.13
C PRO A 641 -35.28 19.45 2.29
N GLY A 642 -34.90 20.08 1.18
CA GLY A 642 -33.95 21.18 1.23
C GLY A 642 -33.85 22.01 -0.04
N LEU A 643 -33.20 23.15 0.09
CA LEU A 643 -32.97 24.14 -0.96
C LEU A 643 -31.48 24.36 -1.17
N ARG A 644 -31.08 24.61 -2.43
CA ARG A 644 -29.72 24.95 -2.83
C ARG A 644 -29.69 26.19 -3.72
N PHE A 645 -28.77 27.11 -3.43
CA PHE A 645 -28.54 28.34 -4.20
C PHE A 645 -27.15 28.91 -3.90
N THR A 646 -26.76 30.00 -4.57
CA THR A 646 -25.52 30.73 -4.31
C THR A 646 -25.80 32.19 -3.99
N VAL A 647 -25.02 32.78 -3.08
CA VAL A 647 -25.01 34.21 -2.77
C VAL A 647 -23.58 34.71 -2.86
N GLY A 648 -23.30 35.57 -3.84
CA GLY A 648 -21.93 35.90 -4.22
C GLY A 648 -21.17 34.65 -4.67
N GLU A 649 -20.02 34.38 -4.04
CA GLU A 649 -19.19 33.20 -4.33
C GLU A 649 -19.49 31.98 -3.43
N SER A 650 -20.42 32.11 -2.46
CA SER A 650 -20.72 31.03 -1.51
C SER A 650 -21.94 30.22 -1.95
N GLY A 651 -21.79 28.90 -2.05
CA GLY A 651 -22.92 27.97 -2.11
C GLY A 651 -23.66 27.93 -0.77
N VAL A 652 -24.98 27.77 -0.81
CA VAL A 652 -25.84 27.67 0.38
C VAL A 652 -26.71 26.42 0.24
N ASP A 653 -26.62 25.54 1.23
CA ASP A 653 -27.41 24.32 1.35
C ASP A 653 -28.29 24.43 2.61
N LEU A 654 -29.61 24.46 2.43
CA LEU A 654 -30.59 24.61 3.50
C LEU A 654 -31.46 23.35 3.61
N ALA A 655 -31.28 22.56 4.66
CA ALA A 655 -32.21 21.49 5.01
C ALA A 655 -33.35 22.03 5.89
N VAL A 656 -34.57 21.49 5.72
CA VAL A 656 -35.76 21.94 6.45
C VAL A 656 -36.41 20.76 7.16
N VAL A 657 -36.65 20.91 8.45
CA VAL A 657 -37.26 19.92 9.33
C VAL A 657 -38.58 20.46 9.90
N ALA A 658 -39.64 19.67 9.81
CA ALA A 658 -40.93 19.95 10.47
C ALA A 658 -40.87 19.48 11.93
N THR A 659 -41.28 20.32 12.88
CA THR A 659 -41.25 19.99 14.32
C THR A 659 -42.58 19.50 14.87
N GLY A 660 -43.65 19.50 14.07
CA GLY A 660 -44.99 19.16 14.54
C GLY A 660 -45.46 20.17 15.58
N ASP A 661 -45.91 19.66 16.73
CA ASP A 661 -46.33 20.48 17.89
C ASP A 661 -45.16 20.86 18.81
N MET A 662 -43.95 20.38 18.51
CA MET A 662 -42.74 20.72 19.28
C MET A 662 -42.29 22.14 18.96
N ASP A 663 -41.94 22.91 19.99
CA ASP A 663 -41.31 24.22 19.82
C ASP A 663 -39.99 24.06 19.03
N PRO A 664 -39.80 24.78 17.91
CA PRO A 664 -38.56 24.72 17.14
C PRO A 664 -37.27 24.98 17.93
N VAL A 665 -37.33 25.67 19.07
CA VAL A 665 -36.18 25.86 19.97
C VAL A 665 -35.72 24.54 20.59
N ASP A 666 -36.64 23.63 20.90
CA ASP A 666 -36.35 22.35 21.55
C ASP A 666 -35.94 21.26 20.54
N ALA A 667 -36.08 21.52 19.24
CA ALA A 667 -35.97 20.53 18.18
C ALA A 667 -34.62 19.79 18.18
N VAL A 668 -33.51 20.48 18.45
CA VAL A 668 -32.16 19.87 18.46
C VAL A 668 -31.99 18.91 19.64
N GLU A 669 -32.45 19.30 20.83
CA GLU A 669 -32.32 18.51 22.06
C GLU A 669 -33.25 17.29 22.03
N ARG A 670 -34.47 17.47 21.52
CA ARG A 670 -35.52 16.44 21.45
C ARG A 670 -35.65 15.78 20.08
N ARG A 671 -34.62 15.89 19.24
CA ARG A 671 -34.63 15.43 17.83
C ARG A 671 -35.04 13.97 17.62
N ALA A 672 -34.81 13.10 18.59
CA ALA A 672 -35.19 11.68 18.53
C ALA A 672 -36.72 11.47 18.46
N GLU A 673 -37.52 12.44 18.90
CA GLU A 673 -38.99 12.39 18.87
C GLU A 673 -39.57 12.78 17.49
N LEU A 674 -38.75 13.35 16.59
CA LEU A 674 -39.18 13.87 15.28
C LEU A 674 -39.02 12.87 14.12
N GLY A 675 -38.65 11.63 14.43
CA GLY A 675 -38.38 10.58 13.45
C GLY A 675 -36.94 10.59 12.90
N GLU A 676 -36.54 9.48 12.29
CA GLU A 676 -35.14 9.21 11.94
C GLU A 676 -34.52 10.28 11.02
N ALA A 677 -35.23 10.68 9.97
CA ALA A 677 -34.70 11.65 9.00
C ALA A 677 -34.48 13.03 9.63
N ALA A 678 -35.42 13.51 10.44
CA ALA A 678 -35.31 14.75 11.19
C ALA A 678 -34.19 14.68 12.23
N ALA A 679 -34.10 13.57 12.96
CA ALA A 679 -33.05 13.32 13.94
C ALA A 679 -31.64 13.40 13.33
N VAL A 680 -31.46 12.83 12.13
CA VAL A 680 -30.17 12.86 11.40
C VAL A 680 -29.84 14.28 10.90
N ALA A 681 -30.80 15.04 10.36
CA ALA A 681 -30.51 16.41 9.93
C ALA A 681 -30.17 17.32 11.11
N LEU A 682 -30.93 17.23 12.21
CA LEU A 682 -30.69 18.02 13.41
C LEU A 682 -29.43 17.58 14.17
N SER A 683 -28.98 16.32 14.02
CA SER A 683 -27.73 15.88 14.64
C SER A 683 -26.54 16.71 14.18
N ALA A 684 -26.54 17.24 12.97
CA ALA A 684 -25.46 18.09 12.45
C ALA A 684 -25.19 19.33 13.32
N VAL A 685 -26.20 19.81 14.06
CA VAL A 685 -26.05 20.90 15.05
C VAL A 685 -25.28 20.42 16.28
N SER A 686 -25.68 19.27 16.83
CA SER A 686 -25.06 18.67 18.02
C SER A 686 -23.69 18.04 17.73
N ASP A 687 -23.47 17.48 16.55
CA ASP A 687 -22.22 16.81 16.16
C ASP A 687 -21.09 17.84 16.06
N ALA A 688 -21.38 18.99 15.46
CA ALA A 688 -20.44 20.09 15.37
C ALA A 688 -20.20 20.77 16.73
N ALA A 689 -21.18 20.78 17.64
CA ALA A 689 -20.95 21.20 19.02
C ALA A 689 -20.04 20.21 19.76
N ALA A 690 -20.31 18.91 19.66
CA ALA A 690 -19.49 17.86 20.26
C ALA A 690 -18.05 17.88 19.75
N VAL A 691 -17.82 18.16 18.47
CA VAL A 691 -16.47 18.33 17.91
C VAL A 691 -15.76 19.53 18.54
N ARG A 692 -16.45 20.66 18.72
CA ARG A 692 -15.89 21.87 19.36
C ARG A 692 -15.59 21.63 20.83
N ASP A 693 -16.50 20.99 21.55
CA ASP A 693 -16.34 20.67 22.97
C ASP A 693 -15.19 19.68 23.17
N ALA A 694 -15.01 18.71 22.26
CA ALA A 694 -13.94 17.74 22.33
C ALA A 694 -12.54 18.34 22.13
N VAL A 695 -12.41 19.42 21.35
CA VAL A 695 -11.13 20.10 21.13
C VAL A 695 -10.89 21.25 22.10
N GLY A 696 -11.93 21.79 22.74
CA GLY A 696 -11.82 22.77 23.81
C GLY A 696 -10.99 24.00 23.45
N ASP A 697 -10.01 24.32 24.29
CA ASP A 697 -9.04 25.42 24.13
C ASP A 697 -8.08 25.23 22.94
N ARG A 698 -7.99 24.01 22.40
CA ARG A 698 -7.17 23.66 21.23
C ARG A 698 -7.91 23.82 19.91
N HIS A 699 -9.03 24.56 19.90
CA HIS A 699 -9.87 24.76 18.71
C HIS A 699 -9.11 25.32 17.51
N ASP A 700 -8.22 26.29 17.70
CA ASP A 700 -7.45 26.89 16.59
C ASP A 700 -6.53 25.86 15.92
N ALA A 701 -5.90 24.98 16.71
CA ALA A 701 -5.05 23.90 16.22
C ALA A 701 -5.88 22.88 15.42
N PHE A 702 -7.06 22.52 15.92
CA PHE A 702 -8.01 21.68 15.20
C PHE A 702 -8.46 22.33 13.88
N ALA A 703 -8.82 23.62 13.91
CA ALA A 703 -9.31 24.34 12.75
C ALA A 703 -8.24 24.47 11.66
N GLY A 704 -6.97 24.62 12.03
CA GLY A 704 -5.82 24.51 11.13
C GLY A 704 -5.72 23.12 10.51
N LEU A 705 -5.59 22.09 11.35
CA LEU A 705 -5.42 20.71 10.92
C LEU A 705 -6.56 20.23 10.01
N ALA A 706 -7.81 20.45 10.41
CA ALA A 706 -8.98 20.00 9.66
C ALA A 706 -9.06 20.65 8.27
N ARG A 707 -8.65 21.92 8.11
CA ARG A 707 -8.59 22.57 6.79
C ARG A 707 -7.54 21.92 5.91
N GLU A 708 -6.35 21.67 6.44
CA GLU A 708 -5.24 21.06 5.72
C GLU A 708 -5.56 19.62 5.29
N VAL A 709 -6.07 18.80 6.21
CA VAL A 709 -6.46 17.41 5.95
C VAL A 709 -7.57 17.34 4.91
N LYS A 710 -8.61 18.19 5.00
CA LYS A 710 -9.70 18.19 4.01
C LYS A 710 -9.22 18.65 2.64
N ALA A 711 -8.34 19.66 2.57
CA ALA A 711 -7.75 20.08 1.31
C ALA A 711 -6.90 18.97 0.68
N TRP A 712 -6.09 18.29 1.49
CA TRP A 712 -5.31 17.13 1.07
C TRP A 712 -6.21 15.98 0.57
N ALA A 713 -7.24 15.60 1.34
CA ALA A 713 -8.15 14.52 0.99
C ALA A 713 -8.86 14.80 -0.34
N ARG A 714 -9.31 16.04 -0.57
CA ARG A 714 -9.91 16.46 -1.84
C ARG A 714 -8.92 16.38 -3.01
N ALA A 715 -7.70 16.89 -2.83
CA ALA A 715 -6.67 16.84 -3.86
C ALA A 715 -6.27 15.40 -4.26
N ARG A 716 -6.45 14.43 -3.35
CA ARG A 716 -6.21 13.00 -3.58
C ARG A 716 -7.46 12.22 -4.02
N GLY A 717 -8.62 12.86 -4.16
CA GLY A 717 -9.88 12.19 -4.49
C GLY A 717 -10.47 11.31 -3.38
N LEU A 718 -10.00 11.48 -2.13
CA LEU A 718 -10.42 10.70 -0.96
C LEU A 718 -11.66 11.26 -0.25
N ASP A 719 -11.99 12.54 -0.49
CA ASP A 719 -13.22 13.20 -0.01
C ASP A 719 -14.40 12.83 -0.92
N SER A 720 -14.80 11.55 -0.88
CA SER A 720 -15.69 10.94 -1.87
C SER A 720 -16.61 9.87 -1.28
N ALA A 721 -17.45 10.26 -0.32
CA ALA A 721 -18.35 9.35 0.40
C ALA A 721 -19.22 8.44 -0.50
N PRO A 722 -19.78 8.90 -1.63
CA PRO A 722 -20.57 8.04 -2.53
C PRO A 722 -19.80 6.87 -3.15
N PHE A 723 -18.47 6.92 -3.15
CA PHE A 723 -17.56 5.93 -3.75
C PHE A 723 -16.72 5.19 -2.70
N GLY A 724 -17.16 5.18 -1.44
CA GLY A 724 -16.47 4.47 -0.35
C GLY A 724 -15.36 5.26 0.34
N GLY A 725 -15.16 6.53 -0.02
CA GLY A 725 -14.26 7.44 0.69
C GLY A 725 -14.86 7.97 2.00
N LEU A 726 -14.07 8.68 2.80
CA LEU A 726 -14.56 9.28 4.05
C LEU A 726 -15.32 10.58 3.78
N PRO A 727 -16.49 10.82 4.42
CA PRO A 727 -17.18 12.10 4.34
C PRO A 727 -16.44 13.20 5.11
N GLY A 728 -16.69 14.47 4.77
CA GLY A 728 -16.04 15.62 5.40
C GLY A 728 -16.16 15.71 6.92
N LEU A 729 -17.25 15.19 7.52
CA LEU A 729 -17.41 15.09 8.98
C LEU A 729 -16.44 14.06 9.59
N ALA A 730 -16.23 12.92 8.93
CA ALA A 730 -15.30 11.90 9.41
C ALA A 730 -13.87 12.45 9.44
N TRP A 731 -13.45 13.18 8.40
CA TRP A 731 -12.16 13.88 8.42
C TRP A 731 -12.02 14.88 9.58
N ALA A 732 -13.09 15.59 9.91
CA ALA A 732 -13.11 16.50 11.06
C ALA A 732 -13.01 15.75 12.40
N VAL A 733 -13.68 14.61 12.55
CA VAL A 733 -13.59 13.75 13.75
C VAL A 733 -12.16 13.21 13.92
N LEU A 734 -11.54 12.73 12.85
CA LEU A 734 -10.14 12.30 12.87
C LEU A 734 -9.21 13.43 13.31
N ALA A 735 -9.39 14.63 12.74
CA ALA A 735 -8.59 15.80 13.09
C ALA A 735 -8.82 16.27 14.54
N ALA A 736 -10.06 16.24 15.00
CA ALA A 736 -10.42 16.62 16.38
C ALA A 736 -9.81 15.65 17.39
N ARG A 737 -9.90 14.35 17.13
CA ARG A 737 -9.30 13.33 17.98
C ARG A 737 -7.79 13.48 18.04
N THR A 738 -7.13 13.63 16.89
CA THR A 738 -5.70 13.91 16.83
C THR A 738 -5.36 15.16 17.64
N THR A 739 -6.08 16.26 17.46
CA THR A 739 -5.81 17.53 18.16
C THR A 739 -5.90 17.38 19.68
N ARG A 740 -6.87 16.60 20.16
CA ARG A 740 -7.07 16.34 21.58
C ARG A 740 -6.01 15.41 22.17
N GLU A 741 -5.59 14.39 21.42
CA GLU A 741 -4.68 13.33 21.89
C GLU A 741 -3.20 13.70 21.69
N ALA A 742 -2.91 14.70 20.87
CA ALA A 742 -1.55 15.13 20.51
C ALA A 742 -0.84 15.99 21.56
N GLY A 743 -1.43 16.22 22.74
CA GLY A 743 -0.88 17.13 23.75
C GLY A 743 -0.65 18.54 23.19
N ASP A 744 0.55 19.09 23.35
CA ASP A 744 0.90 20.45 22.93
C ASP A 744 1.26 20.60 21.44
N LEU A 745 1.36 19.50 20.67
CA LEU A 745 1.79 19.52 19.26
C LEU A 745 0.94 20.48 18.42
N ALA A 746 1.55 21.35 17.63
CA ALA A 746 0.84 22.33 16.81
C ALA A 746 1.33 22.34 15.37
N GLY A 747 0.54 22.96 14.48
CA GLY A 747 0.89 23.14 13.06
C GLY A 747 1.32 21.85 12.38
N ASP A 748 2.52 21.86 11.83
CA ASP A 748 3.09 20.76 11.07
C ASP A 748 3.27 19.47 11.88
N ASP A 749 3.60 19.55 13.16
CA ASP A 749 3.75 18.36 14.00
C ASP A 749 2.41 17.71 14.30
N LEU A 750 1.40 18.54 14.52
CA LEU A 750 0.03 18.06 14.65
C LEU A 750 -0.44 17.39 13.35
N ARG A 751 -0.05 17.91 12.18
CA ARG A 751 -0.33 17.30 10.87
C ARG A 751 0.43 15.99 10.67
N ARG A 752 1.71 15.91 11.05
CA ARG A 752 2.49 14.65 11.01
C ARG A 752 1.87 13.61 11.94
N HIS A 753 1.52 14.02 13.16
CA HIS A 753 0.86 13.16 14.12
C HIS A 753 -0.49 12.66 13.60
N PHE A 754 -1.28 13.51 12.93
CA PHE A 754 -2.49 13.07 12.23
C PHE A 754 -2.19 11.93 11.24
N PHE A 755 -1.29 12.15 10.27
CA PHE A 755 -1.03 11.14 9.24
C PHE A 755 -0.39 9.88 9.80
N GLY A 756 0.54 10.00 10.76
CA GLY A 756 1.17 8.86 11.43
C GLY A 756 0.15 8.03 12.21
N THR A 757 -0.66 8.68 13.05
CA THR A 757 -1.71 8.02 13.83
C THR A 757 -2.70 7.31 12.92
N TRP A 758 -3.20 7.94 11.86
CA TRP A 758 -4.20 7.33 10.98
C TRP A 758 -3.62 6.31 9.99
N ALA A 759 -2.36 6.43 9.60
CA ALA A 759 -1.69 5.40 8.81
C ALA A 759 -1.41 4.12 9.62
N ALA A 760 -1.07 4.27 10.90
CA ALA A 760 -0.86 3.16 11.83
C ALA A 760 -2.15 2.72 12.55
N TRP A 761 -3.28 3.37 12.29
CA TRP A 761 -4.51 3.13 13.03
C TRP A 761 -5.02 1.72 12.78
N ASP A 762 -5.33 1.02 13.87
CA ASP A 762 -6.07 -0.21 13.78
C ASP A 762 -7.53 0.11 13.43
N TRP A 763 -7.86 0.06 12.14
CA TRP A 763 -9.20 0.32 11.61
C TRP A 763 -10.27 -0.68 12.08
N ARG A 764 -9.92 -1.69 12.89
CA ARG A 764 -10.88 -2.50 13.65
C ARG A 764 -11.45 -1.73 14.86
N MET A 765 -10.71 -0.77 15.40
CA MET A 765 -11.19 0.06 16.51
C MET A 765 -12.07 1.20 15.99
N PRO A 766 -13.27 1.39 16.55
CA PRO A 766 -14.11 2.52 16.18
C PRO A 766 -13.42 3.83 16.54
N VAL A 767 -13.57 4.80 15.65
CA VAL A 767 -13.09 6.16 15.90
C VAL A 767 -14.23 6.99 16.47
N GLY A 768 -14.05 7.50 17.68
CA GLY A 768 -15.00 8.39 18.34
C GLY A 768 -14.30 9.48 19.15
N LEU A 769 -15.04 10.54 19.45
CA LEU A 769 -14.61 11.62 20.34
C LEU A 769 -15.01 11.37 21.80
N THR A 770 -15.61 10.23 22.12
CA THR A 770 -15.87 9.81 23.50
C THR A 770 -15.10 8.53 23.77
N THR A 771 -14.54 8.41 24.97
CA THR A 771 -13.89 7.17 25.42
C THR A 771 -14.98 6.10 25.51
N PHE A 772 -14.96 5.12 24.63
CA PHE A 772 -15.74 3.90 24.84
C PHE A 772 -15.14 3.20 26.05
N LEU A 773 -15.75 3.35 27.22
CA LEU A 773 -15.58 2.38 28.30
C LEU A 773 -16.21 1.09 27.78
N THR A 774 -15.43 0.28 27.07
CA THR A 774 -15.76 -1.12 26.86
C THR A 774 -15.64 -1.80 28.23
N ASP A 775 -16.76 -1.86 28.93
CA ASP A 775 -16.94 -2.70 30.10
C ASP A 775 -16.93 -4.16 29.62
N VAL A 776 -15.74 -4.77 29.65
CA VAL A 776 -15.56 -6.21 29.41
C VAL A 776 -15.96 -6.93 30.70
N SER A 777 -17.24 -6.87 31.06
CA SER A 777 -17.74 -7.42 32.32
C SER A 777 -19.11 -8.10 32.24
N ASP A 778 -19.72 -8.28 31.06
CA ASP A 778 -21.09 -8.83 31.00
C ASP A 778 -21.39 -9.77 29.81
N VAL A 779 -20.43 -10.63 29.45
CA VAL A 779 -20.71 -11.83 28.63
C VAL A 779 -20.16 -13.09 29.31
N GLN A 780 -20.57 -13.28 30.56
CA GLN A 780 -20.61 -14.59 31.21
C GLN A 780 -21.83 -14.66 32.15
N GLN A 781 -23.03 -14.66 31.56
CA GLN A 781 -24.21 -15.41 32.03
C GLN A 781 -25.41 -15.09 31.15
N GLY A 782 -25.89 -16.09 30.41
CA GLY A 782 -27.06 -16.01 29.53
C GLY A 782 -27.05 -17.14 28.53
#